data_AF-A0A8H3BJF4-F1
#
_entry.id   AF-A0A8H3BJF4-F1
#
_cell.length_a   1.000
_cell.length_b   1.000
_cell.length_c   1.000
_cell.angle_alpha   90.00
_cell.angle_beta   90.00
_cell.angle_gamma   90.00
#
_symmetry.space_group_name_H-M   'P 1'
#
loop_
_entity.id
_entity.type
_entity.pdbx_description
1 polymer ?
#
loop_
_entity_poly.entity_id
_entity_poly.type
_entity_poly.pdbx_seq_one_letter_code
_entity_poly.pdbx_strand_id
1 'polypeptide(L)'
;MDPIIATSRDGGVRLPSFKDLPLKPEYPPHAAWGVWGEQDELGTVNNITPGTITAASKEIKLGLSIPLNWSMDQPKYPLYNRKGFHRENIAKIPRTVNDDIIHFNTQCSSQWDSLRHYGYQTEKVFYNGLKQESLLSDPSITTNGIHNWARTGIVGRGVLLDFYAYAQRHKLDYSAFSQYGVTLDQLKAVQAEQGIEFRDGDILLIRFGFIAQYEALSDERKREVAKVPHTWAGVGQSKDFLEWFWDNHFAALAGDSPAFETNPPLADFLHPVILSGFGCPLGEMFDFERLAEECATALRWSFFFTSAPLNIPGGVASPPNAIAILGKYTGSIPIDEAVFEVILWRVPAWQQSCVALNALSSGGVFLFPLYVPWLIQHYKLTQSELSTIILAGMMGQYAFAVLWGAVIDSIGPHACSLAASVLFLLSWSTFAYLVANSLGSPTILAALFFTAGIGRVASYFSAIFASRSKKKSGLATSIPLALSGLSPLALSFVAGLDVFQTPAGVFDVPKFVFWMGVGCTVIHAIGAIGLKHVDDLANEEGERARLMGVSEDEHVINAQREAMKAGCTVMQKVEPDGAVLALLKDCGFWGYLAIGIVITGTAETVIANMGTIAMEFPGRSESLVATQVRLLSIASTLAKLCTGPLADWICPPADEGPTMVCWCGPVRPEPKKGLNRMLFPAMCLVALASVYAYTATCITSGDQLWVLSIGTGLAYGASWAVLPSIASVIWGARNLGRNFGILSYAPLIGTPIFTYIYAWASEEGRNWRIMFMISTASVAAALVWCGGLWRRWSGQL
;
A
#
# COMPACT_ATOMS: atom_id res chain seq x y z
N MET A 1 0.01 61.83 -9.51
CA MET A 1 -0.32 61.06 -10.72
C MET A 1 -0.07 59.61 -10.33
N ASP A 2 -1.17 58.87 -10.16
CA ASP A 2 -1.22 57.56 -9.52
C ASP A 2 -0.54 56.46 -10.35
N PRO A 3 0.14 55.48 -9.73
CA PRO A 3 0.68 54.34 -10.44
C PRO A 3 -0.48 53.42 -10.86
N ILE A 4 -0.45 52.99 -12.12
CA ILE A 4 -1.43 52.07 -12.70
C ILE A 4 -1.23 50.70 -12.04
N ILE A 5 -2.00 50.43 -10.97
CA ILE A 5 -2.15 49.10 -10.37
C ILE A 5 -3.52 48.57 -10.78
N ALA A 6 -3.55 47.68 -11.78
CA ALA A 6 -4.77 47.00 -12.17
C ALA A 6 -5.10 45.91 -11.13
N THR A 7 -6.14 46.12 -10.34
CA THR A 7 -6.65 45.19 -9.33
C THR A 7 -7.46 44.06 -9.95
N SER A 8 -7.27 42.82 -9.48
CA SER A 8 -8.18 41.68 -9.71
C SER A 8 -8.98 41.37 -8.44
N ARG A 9 -10.01 40.51 -8.58
CA ARG A 9 -11.12 40.31 -7.62
C ARG A 9 -10.73 39.85 -6.20
N ASP A 10 -9.47 39.50 -5.95
CA ASP A 10 -8.99 38.99 -4.64
C ASP A 10 -7.89 39.86 -3.99
N GLY A 11 -7.61 41.07 -4.49
CA GLY A 11 -6.79 42.06 -3.77
C GLY A 11 -5.26 41.91 -3.87
N GLY A 12 -4.73 41.11 -4.80
CA GLY A 12 -3.30 41.04 -5.13
C GLY A 12 -2.88 41.99 -6.28
N VAL A 13 -1.63 42.47 -6.26
CA VAL A 13 -1.01 43.24 -7.36
C VAL A 13 -0.86 42.33 -8.58
N ARG A 14 -1.45 42.71 -9.72
CA ARG A 14 -1.29 41.97 -10.98
C ARG A 14 0.02 42.38 -11.65
N LEU A 15 0.95 41.44 -11.83
CA LEU A 15 2.21 41.67 -12.54
C LEU A 15 1.92 41.98 -14.04
N PRO A 16 2.71 42.86 -14.68
CA PRO A 16 2.62 43.09 -16.12
C PRO A 16 2.99 41.82 -16.89
N SER A 17 2.43 41.63 -18.08
CA SER A 17 2.89 40.55 -18.96
C SER A 17 4.24 40.91 -19.57
N PHE A 18 4.98 39.93 -20.08
CA PHE A 18 6.27 40.18 -20.73
C PHE A 18 6.16 41.16 -21.91
N LYS A 19 5.01 41.20 -22.58
CA LYS A 19 4.72 42.12 -23.69
C LYS A 19 4.62 43.59 -23.27
N ASP A 20 4.34 43.83 -21.99
CA ASP A 20 4.24 45.16 -21.40
C ASP A 20 5.62 45.68 -20.91
N LEU A 21 6.68 44.86 -21.02
CA LEU A 21 8.03 45.24 -20.63
C LEU A 21 8.85 45.79 -21.81
N PRO A 22 9.62 46.87 -21.62
CA PRO A 22 9.79 47.60 -20.36
C PRO A 22 8.63 48.56 -20.04
N LEU A 23 8.40 48.82 -18.75
CA LEU A 23 7.35 49.73 -18.28
C LEU A 23 7.54 51.20 -18.72
N LYS A 24 8.79 51.59 -18.97
CA LYS A 24 9.14 52.92 -19.49
C LYS A 24 10.03 52.77 -20.73
N PRO A 25 9.82 53.56 -21.80
CA PRO A 25 10.59 53.44 -23.04
C PRO A 25 12.11 53.68 -22.87
N GLU A 26 12.52 54.43 -21.84
CA GLU A 26 13.92 54.71 -21.53
C GLU A 26 14.65 53.56 -20.81
N TYR A 27 13.93 52.55 -20.33
CA TYR A 27 14.54 51.40 -19.67
C TYR A 27 15.10 50.40 -20.69
N PRO A 28 16.14 49.63 -20.32
CA PRO A 28 16.72 48.63 -21.21
C PRO A 28 15.68 47.63 -21.74
N PRO A 29 15.93 47.01 -22.90
CA PRO A 29 15.00 46.05 -23.49
C PRO A 29 14.59 44.94 -22.51
N HIS A 30 13.28 44.71 -22.42
CA HIS A 30 12.66 43.69 -21.56
C HIS A 30 12.86 43.88 -20.05
N ALA A 31 13.36 45.04 -19.59
CA ALA A 31 13.57 45.29 -18.17
C ALA A 31 12.24 45.40 -17.40
N ALA A 32 12.15 44.69 -16.27
CA ALA A 32 11.02 44.72 -15.35
C ALA A 32 11.16 45.80 -14.26
N TRP A 33 11.91 46.85 -14.54
CA TRP A 33 12.27 47.85 -13.54
C TRP A 33 11.04 48.65 -13.08
N GLY A 34 11.00 48.93 -11.79
CA GLY A 34 9.89 49.62 -11.14
C GLY A 34 8.65 48.77 -10.85
N VAL A 35 8.58 47.49 -11.29
CA VAL A 35 7.46 46.58 -11.00
C VAL A 35 7.20 46.45 -9.50
N TRP A 36 8.26 46.26 -8.71
CA TRP A 36 8.19 46.18 -7.25
C TRP A 36 8.61 47.49 -6.56
N GLY A 37 8.69 48.59 -7.31
CA GLY A 37 9.14 49.91 -6.86
C GLY A 37 10.55 50.27 -7.33
N GLU A 38 10.81 51.57 -7.45
CA GLU A 38 12.06 52.13 -8.00
C GLU A 38 13.30 51.93 -7.09
N GLN A 39 13.08 51.51 -5.83
CA GLN A 39 14.14 51.24 -4.84
C GLN A 39 14.20 49.76 -4.47
N ASP A 40 13.52 48.89 -5.23
CA ASP A 40 13.58 47.46 -4.99
C ASP A 40 14.98 46.92 -5.34
N GLU A 41 15.45 45.99 -4.51
CA GLU A 41 16.72 45.28 -4.67
C GLU A 41 16.55 43.75 -4.55
N LEU A 42 15.31 43.26 -4.49
CA LEU A 42 15.00 41.83 -4.40
C LEU A 42 14.62 41.23 -5.76
N GLY A 43 13.99 42.01 -6.64
CA GLY A 43 13.53 41.59 -7.96
C GLY A 43 12.47 40.49 -7.89
N THR A 44 12.61 39.44 -8.71
CA THR A 44 11.62 38.34 -8.78
C THR A 44 11.48 37.58 -7.46
N VAL A 45 12.42 37.71 -6.51
CA VAL A 45 12.29 37.15 -5.15
C VAL A 45 11.06 37.72 -4.43
N ASN A 46 10.58 38.91 -4.81
CA ASN A 46 9.30 39.47 -4.32
C ASN A 46 8.08 38.59 -4.65
N ASN A 47 8.17 37.66 -5.62
CA ASN A 47 7.11 36.69 -5.91
C ASN A 47 7.02 35.60 -4.82
N ILE A 48 8.05 35.46 -3.99
CA ILE A 48 8.02 34.64 -2.78
C ILE A 48 7.36 35.45 -1.67
N THR A 49 6.11 35.10 -1.37
CA THR A 49 5.31 35.73 -0.30
C THR A 49 5.20 34.80 0.90
N PRO A 50 4.82 35.29 2.09
CA PRO A 50 4.50 34.42 3.22
C PRO A 50 3.47 33.33 2.87
N GLY A 51 2.53 33.64 1.96
CA GLY A 51 1.53 32.70 1.47
C GLY A 51 2.14 31.59 0.62
N THR A 52 3.04 31.91 -0.32
CA THR A 52 3.69 30.90 -1.17
C THR A 52 4.68 30.05 -0.36
N ILE A 53 5.38 30.61 0.63
CA ILE A 53 6.21 29.85 1.58
C ILE A 53 5.35 28.86 2.39
N THR A 54 4.23 29.32 2.93
CA THR A 54 3.31 28.47 3.68
C THR A 54 2.74 27.36 2.80
N ALA A 55 2.40 27.66 1.54
CA ALA A 55 1.95 26.66 0.58
C ALA A 55 3.06 25.64 0.26
N ALA A 56 4.29 26.10 0.04
CA ALA A 56 5.46 25.25 -0.21
C ALA A 56 5.78 24.34 0.97
N SER A 57 5.52 24.76 2.22
CA SER A 57 5.75 23.91 3.40
C SER A 57 4.98 22.58 3.32
N LYS A 58 3.86 22.54 2.58
CA LYS A 58 3.07 21.32 2.35
C LYS A 58 3.82 20.29 1.49
N GLU A 59 4.87 20.68 0.78
CA GLU A 59 5.76 19.78 0.05
C GLU A 59 6.64 18.95 1.02
N ILE A 60 6.86 19.43 2.25
CA ILE A 60 7.61 18.72 3.31
C ILE A 60 6.73 17.60 3.89
N LYS A 61 6.87 16.37 3.39
CA LYS A 61 6.13 15.20 3.91
C LYS A 61 6.99 14.18 4.65
N LEU A 62 8.26 14.04 4.26
CA LEU A 62 9.17 13.00 4.77
C LEU A 62 10.32 13.53 5.61
N GLY A 63 10.70 14.79 5.42
CA GLY A 63 11.94 15.32 5.99
C GLY A 63 13.20 14.78 5.30
N LEU A 64 13.12 14.28 4.06
CA LEU A 64 14.31 13.96 3.29
C LEU A 64 14.98 15.25 2.82
N SER A 65 16.10 15.59 3.44
CA SER A 65 16.91 16.76 3.13
C SER A 65 18.03 16.40 2.15
N ILE A 66 18.07 17.08 1.00
CA ILE A 66 19.05 16.88 -0.07
C ILE A 66 19.78 18.21 -0.29
N PRO A 67 21.06 18.31 0.08
CA PRO A 67 21.91 19.45 -0.29
C PRO A 67 22.08 19.52 -1.80
N LEU A 68 22.03 20.72 -2.38
CA LEU A 68 22.18 20.97 -3.82
C LEU A 68 23.48 21.69 -4.16
N ASN A 69 24.43 21.67 -3.23
CA ASN A 69 25.73 22.30 -3.38
C ASN A 69 26.71 21.25 -3.88
N TRP A 70 27.35 21.52 -5.01
CA TRP A 70 28.56 20.84 -5.40
C TRP A 70 29.69 21.22 -4.43
N SER A 71 30.72 20.39 -4.36
CA SER A 71 31.82 20.63 -3.44
C SER A 71 32.59 21.89 -3.84
N MET A 72 33.05 22.69 -2.87
CA MET A 72 33.74 23.96 -3.15
C MET A 72 35.05 23.78 -3.92
N ASP A 73 35.69 22.61 -3.81
CA ASP A 73 36.87 22.23 -4.59
C ASP A 73 36.53 21.72 -6.00
N GLN A 74 35.26 21.78 -6.40
CA GLN A 74 34.76 21.43 -7.72
C GLN A 74 34.23 22.64 -8.49
N PRO A 75 34.40 22.67 -9.83
CA PRO A 75 35.18 21.72 -10.62
C PRO A 75 36.67 21.76 -10.25
N LYS A 76 37.31 20.59 -10.19
CA LYS A 76 38.74 20.43 -9.79
C LYS A 76 39.68 21.43 -10.46
N TYR A 77 39.43 21.74 -11.72
CA TYR A 77 40.11 22.82 -12.45
C TYR A 77 39.12 23.97 -12.64
N PRO A 78 39.35 25.13 -11.99
CA PRO A 78 38.44 26.26 -12.06
C PRO A 78 38.20 26.73 -13.50
N LEU A 79 36.95 27.04 -13.82
CA LEU A 79 36.54 27.55 -15.12
C LEU A 79 36.75 29.08 -15.19
N TYR A 80 36.76 29.63 -16.40
CA TYR A 80 36.92 31.07 -16.67
C TYR A 80 38.17 31.71 -16.04
N ASN A 81 39.25 30.95 -15.87
CA ASN A 81 40.49 31.39 -15.20
C ASN A 81 40.24 31.97 -13.78
N ARG A 82 39.18 31.53 -13.09
CA ARG A 82 38.86 31.94 -11.72
C ARG A 82 39.84 31.31 -10.74
N LYS A 83 40.01 31.93 -9.57
CA LYS A 83 40.72 31.29 -8.45
C LYS A 83 39.85 30.16 -7.87
N GLY A 84 40.41 28.96 -7.81
CA GLY A 84 39.76 27.81 -7.17
C GLY A 84 39.74 27.93 -5.64
N PHE A 85 39.11 26.95 -5.01
CA PHE A 85 39.04 26.86 -3.56
C PHE A 85 40.37 26.41 -2.95
N HIS A 86 40.83 27.16 -1.95
CA HIS A 86 42.00 26.87 -1.15
C HIS A 86 41.66 26.96 0.34
N ARG A 87 41.99 25.91 1.10
CA ARG A 87 41.80 25.85 2.56
C ARG A 87 43.15 25.69 3.27
N GLU A 88 43.43 26.56 4.22
CA GLU A 88 44.57 26.48 5.14
C GLU A 88 44.08 26.10 6.54
N ASN A 89 44.58 24.99 7.09
CA ASN A 89 44.22 24.54 8.44
C ASN A 89 45.20 25.08 9.48
N ILE A 90 44.70 25.59 10.61
CA ILE A 90 45.47 26.17 11.71
C ILE A 90 45.23 25.36 12.99
N ALA A 91 46.20 24.56 13.41
CA ALA A 91 46.14 23.79 14.65
C ALA A 91 46.67 24.60 15.85
N LYS A 92 45.87 24.73 16.93
CA LYS A 92 46.20 25.53 18.13
C LYS A 92 46.85 24.69 19.24
N ILE A 93 47.98 24.05 18.95
CA ILE A 93 48.77 23.23 19.89
C ILE A 93 49.26 24.06 21.10
N PRO A 94 49.27 23.52 22.34
CA PRO A 94 48.98 22.12 22.71
C PRO A 94 47.49 21.82 22.92
N ARG A 95 46.59 22.76 22.65
CA ARG A 95 45.14 22.48 22.76
C ARG A 95 44.69 21.68 21.55
N THR A 96 43.70 20.81 21.76
CA THR A 96 43.03 20.07 20.69
C THR A 96 41.98 20.96 20.02
N VAL A 97 42.42 22.01 19.33
CA VAL A 97 41.57 23.00 18.65
C VAL A 97 42.13 23.28 17.25
N ASN A 98 41.26 23.31 16.24
CA ASN A 98 41.60 23.65 14.85
C ASN A 98 40.73 24.82 14.38
N ASP A 99 41.36 25.80 13.73
CA ASP A 99 40.71 26.82 12.90
C ASP A 99 41.09 26.56 11.43
N ASP A 100 40.44 27.23 10.49
CA ASP A 100 40.86 27.27 9.08
C ASP A 100 40.63 28.63 8.43
N ILE A 101 41.31 28.86 7.31
CA ILE A 101 41.11 30.01 6.41
C ILE A 101 40.77 29.47 5.02
N ILE A 102 39.69 30.00 4.44
CA ILE A 102 39.26 29.66 3.08
C ILE A 102 39.45 30.85 2.13
N HIS A 103 40.00 30.59 0.96
CA HIS A 103 40.18 31.55 -0.12
C HIS A 103 39.62 30.97 -1.42
N PHE A 104 38.66 31.66 -2.03
CA PHE A 104 38.01 31.22 -3.27
C PHE A 104 37.39 32.41 -4.02
N ASN A 105 37.17 32.26 -5.32
CA ASN A 105 36.29 33.16 -6.06
C ASN A 105 34.83 32.72 -5.84
N THR A 106 33.91 33.64 -5.56
CA THR A 106 32.51 33.28 -5.21
C THR A 106 31.72 32.63 -6.34
N GLN A 107 32.28 32.56 -7.54
CA GLN A 107 31.75 31.92 -8.73
C GLN A 107 32.59 30.68 -9.15
N CYS A 108 33.37 30.08 -8.24
CA CYS A 108 34.24 28.95 -8.59
C CYS A 108 33.56 27.58 -8.52
N SER A 109 32.37 27.49 -7.92
CA SER A 109 31.58 26.27 -7.69
C SER A 109 30.09 26.65 -7.69
N SER A 110 29.18 25.80 -7.18
CA SER A 110 27.76 26.14 -7.04
C SER A 110 27.58 27.54 -6.48
N GLN A 111 26.76 28.36 -7.14
CA GLN A 111 26.68 29.79 -6.86
C GLN A 111 25.29 30.36 -7.16
N TRP A 112 24.91 31.39 -6.41
CA TRP A 112 23.92 32.38 -6.82
C TRP A 112 24.63 33.64 -7.29
N ASP A 113 24.29 34.12 -8.48
CA ASP A 113 24.70 35.42 -8.99
C ASP A 113 23.71 36.50 -8.58
N SER A 114 24.24 37.57 -7.99
CA SER A 114 23.45 38.72 -7.56
C SER A 114 23.12 39.65 -8.73
N LEU A 115 22.19 40.57 -8.51
CA LEU A 115 21.71 41.53 -9.52
C LEU A 115 22.79 42.51 -10.02
N ARG A 116 24.00 42.47 -9.44
CA ARG A 116 25.17 43.25 -9.86
C ARG A 116 26.30 42.41 -10.47
N HIS A 117 26.05 41.13 -10.80
CA HIS A 117 27.04 40.27 -11.45
C HIS A 117 27.21 40.58 -12.93
N TYR A 118 26.11 40.66 -13.68
CA TYR A 118 26.13 40.85 -15.12
C TYR A 118 25.06 41.87 -15.56
N GLY A 119 25.53 43.03 -16.02
CA GLY A 119 24.70 44.15 -16.45
C GLY A 119 24.38 44.13 -17.94
N TYR A 120 23.49 45.03 -18.35
CA TYR A 120 23.30 45.35 -19.76
C TYR A 120 24.58 45.96 -20.33
N GLN A 121 25.11 45.35 -21.40
CA GLN A 121 26.43 45.70 -21.93
C GLN A 121 26.44 47.07 -22.63
N THR A 122 25.37 47.42 -23.35
CA THR A 122 25.25 48.69 -24.07
C THR A 122 25.05 49.86 -23.11
N GLU A 123 24.08 49.73 -22.21
CA GLU A 123 23.66 50.77 -21.28
C GLU A 123 24.57 50.86 -20.03
N LYS A 124 25.37 49.82 -19.75
CA LYS A 124 26.30 49.72 -18.60
C LYS A 124 25.61 49.89 -17.24
N VAL A 125 24.43 49.29 -17.14
CA VAL A 125 23.55 49.35 -15.96
C VAL A 125 23.13 47.96 -15.52
N PHE A 126 22.92 47.84 -14.22
CA PHE A 126 22.37 46.67 -13.54
C PHE A 126 20.92 46.93 -13.15
N TYR A 127 20.30 45.98 -12.45
CA TYR A 127 18.91 46.07 -12.00
C TYR A 127 18.54 47.42 -11.36
N ASN A 128 17.37 47.94 -11.74
CA ASN A 128 16.83 49.24 -11.32
C ASN A 128 17.81 50.43 -11.52
N GLY A 129 18.66 50.38 -12.55
CA GLY A 129 19.43 51.53 -13.02
C GLY A 129 20.76 51.78 -12.30
N LEU A 130 21.23 50.85 -11.47
CA LEU A 130 22.55 50.94 -10.86
C LEU A 130 23.64 50.95 -11.93
N LYS A 131 24.45 52.01 -12.01
CA LYS A 131 25.48 52.17 -13.04
C LYS A 131 26.78 51.47 -12.65
N GLN A 132 27.44 50.85 -13.64
CA GLN A 132 28.79 50.30 -13.46
C GLN A 132 29.79 51.35 -12.97
N GLU A 133 29.71 52.57 -13.48
CA GLU A 133 30.59 53.68 -13.09
C GLU A 133 30.46 53.99 -11.58
N SER A 134 29.25 53.95 -11.03
CA SER A 134 29.03 54.19 -9.60
C SER A 134 29.79 53.18 -8.74
N LEU A 135 29.74 51.90 -9.12
CA LEU A 135 30.46 50.82 -8.41
C LEU A 135 31.98 50.94 -8.51
N LEU A 136 32.48 51.47 -9.63
CA LEU A 136 33.91 51.73 -9.81
C LEU A 136 34.37 52.94 -9.00
N SER A 137 33.51 53.96 -8.87
CA SER A 137 33.82 55.20 -8.16
C SER A 137 33.72 55.08 -6.65
N ASP A 138 32.81 54.24 -6.15
CA ASP A 138 32.54 54.07 -4.72
C ASP A 138 32.33 52.58 -4.37
N PRO A 139 33.39 51.92 -3.86
CA PRO A 139 33.31 50.53 -3.42
C PRO A 139 32.39 50.29 -2.21
N SER A 140 31.94 51.35 -1.52
CA SER A 140 31.03 51.23 -0.38
C SER A 140 29.57 51.01 -0.78
N ILE A 141 29.22 51.18 -2.07
CA ILE A 141 27.88 50.93 -2.58
C ILE A 141 27.55 49.43 -2.49
N THR A 142 26.58 49.09 -1.64
CA THR A 142 26.13 47.71 -1.43
C THR A 142 24.91 47.32 -2.27
N THR A 143 24.30 48.27 -2.97
CA THR A 143 23.08 48.07 -3.77
C THR A 143 23.16 46.84 -4.67
N ASN A 144 22.07 46.09 -4.81
CA ASN A 144 21.95 44.88 -5.63
C ASN A 144 22.88 43.72 -5.21
N GLY A 145 23.49 43.80 -4.02
CA GLY A 145 24.37 42.76 -3.50
C GLY A 145 23.64 41.59 -2.87
N ILE A 146 24.30 40.43 -2.82
CA ILE A 146 23.74 39.15 -2.33
C ILE A 146 23.15 39.21 -0.90
N HIS A 147 23.63 40.12 -0.05
CA HIS A 147 23.10 40.33 1.30
C HIS A 147 21.59 40.62 1.36
N ASN A 148 20.99 41.17 0.31
CA ASN A 148 19.56 41.43 0.27
C ASN A 148 18.76 40.13 0.32
N TRP A 149 19.19 39.10 -0.42
CA TRP A 149 18.59 37.77 -0.35
C TRP A 149 19.03 36.97 0.87
N ALA A 150 20.20 37.25 1.45
CA ALA A 150 20.61 36.62 2.71
C ALA A 150 19.72 37.02 3.91
N ARG A 151 19.10 38.21 3.87
CA ARG A 151 18.19 38.70 4.92
C ARG A 151 16.86 37.96 4.94
N THR A 152 16.33 37.63 3.76
CA THR A 152 15.02 36.95 3.62
C THR A 152 15.16 35.45 3.42
N GLY A 153 16.32 35.00 2.94
CA GLY A 153 16.49 33.70 2.30
C GLY A 153 15.80 33.65 0.92
N ILE A 154 16.13 32.62 0.16
CA ILE A 154 15.36 32.18 -1.02
C ILE A 154 14.67 30.88 -0.59
N VAL A 155 13.41 31.01 -0.15
CA VAL A 155 12.67 29.93 0.49
C VAL A 155 11.31 29.80 -0.18
N GLY A 156 10.96 28.65 -0.73
CA GLY A 156 9.73 28.51 -1.50
C GLY A 156 9.53 27.11 -2.05
N ARG A 157 8.72 26.99 -3.12
CA ARG A 157 8.54 25.72 -3.82
C ARG A 157 9.58 25.63 -4.94
N GLY A 158 10.42 24.61 -4.90
CA GLY A 158 11.33 24.26 -5.99
C GLY A 158 10.68 23.28 -6.95
N VAL A 159 10.98 23.41 -8.23
CA VAL A 159 10.53 22.50 -9.30
C VAL A 159 11.72 22.10 -10.18
N LEU A 160 11.93 20.81 -10.38
CA LEU A 160 13.04 20.27 -11.18
C LEU A 160 12.57 19.76 -12.55
N LEU A 161 13.01 20.41 -13.61
CA LEU A 161 12.95 19.90 -14.98
C LEU A 161 14.20 19.07 -15.28
N ASP A 162 14.06 17.74 -15.37
CA ASP A 162 15.17 16.83 -15.66
C ASP A 162 15.32 16.58 -17.15
N PHE A 163 15.86 17.59 -17.84
CA PHE A 163 16.10 17.51 -19.27
C PHE A 163 17.14 16.44 -19.63
N TYR A 164 18.16 16.23 -18.79
CA TYR A 164 19.19 15.24 -19.09
C TYR A 164 18.62 13.82 -19.16
N ALA A 165 17.80 13.42 -18.19
CA ALA A 165 17.16 12.11 -18.23
C ALA A 165 16.16 11.99 -19.39
N TYR A 166 15.45 13.07 -19.72
CA TYR A 166 14.58 13.14 -20.90
C TYR A 166 15.38 12.92 -22.20
N ALA A 167 16.50 13.62 -22.38
CA ALA A 167 17.34 13.49 -23.56
C ALA A 167 17.86 12.06 -23.74
N GLN A 168 18.21 11.37 -22.64
CA GLN A 168 18.60 9.96 -22.66
C GLN A 168 17.45 9.03 -23.06
N ARG A 169 16.26 9.18 -22.45
CA ARG A 169 15.07 8.36 -22.76
C ARG A 169 14.63 8.50 -24.21
N HIS A 170 14.64 9.73 -24.71
CA HIS A 170 14.25 10.06 -26.09
C HIS A 170 15.39 9.93 -27.10
N LYS A 171 16.58 9.49 -26.66
CA LYS A 171 17.76 9.24 -27.50
C LYS A 171 18.15 10.44 -28.36
N LEU A 172 18.09 11.64 -27.76
CA LEU A 172 18.56 12.85 -28.41
C LEU A 172 20.08 12.80 -28.55
N ASP A 173 20.61 13.35 -29.64
CA ASP A 173 22.05 13.58 -29.79
C ASP A 173 22.47 14.75 -28.90
N TYR A 174 22.76 14.44 -27.63
CA TYR A 174 22.96 15.41 -26.56
C TYR A 174 24.25 15.15 -25.78
N SER A 175 25.03 16.20 -25.56
CA SER A 175 26.17 16.21 -24.64
C SER A 175 26.22 17.53 -23.87
N ALA A 176 26.50 17.45 -22.56
CA ALA A 176 26.63 18.64 -21.72
C ALA A 176 27.89 19.46 -22.06
N PHE A 177 28.84 18.90 -22.81
CA PHE A 177 30.06 19.56 -23.29
C PHE A 177 29.97 20.02 -24.75
N SER A 178 28.75 20.20 -25.27
CA SER A 178 28.48 20.69 -26.63
C SER A 178 27.69 22.01 -26.59
N GLN A 179 27.62 22.76 -27.69
CA GLN A 179 26.81 23.99 -27.79
C GLN A 179 25.30 23.69 -27.93
N TYR A 180 24.79 22.69 -27.22
CA TYR A 180 23.40 22.28 -27.33
C TYR A 180 22.50 23.28 -26.60
N GLY A 181 21.70 24.03 -27.36
CA GLY A 181 20.69 24.94 -26.83
C GLY A 181 19.36 24.20 -26.58
N VAL A 182 19.05 23.94 -25.32
CA VAL A 182 17.78 23.34 -24.92
C VAL A 182 16.65 24.31 -25.21
N THR A 183 15.74 23.92 -26.10
CA THR A 183 14.64 24.79 -26.56
C THR A 183 13.48 24.83 -25.54
N LEU A 184 12.67 25.89 -25.61
CA LEU A 184 11.47 26.00 -24.78
C LEU A 184 10.50 24.82 -25.01
N ASP A 185 10.33 24.37 -26.25
CA ASP A 185 9.45 23.23 -26.56
C ASP A 185 9.94 21.94 -25.91
N GLN A 186 11.25 21.73 -25.84
CA GLN A 186 11.82 20.60 -25.10
C GLN A 186 11.58 20.73 -23.60
N LEU A 187 11.73 21.91 -23.02
CA LEU A 187 11.43 22.13 -21.60
C LEU A 187 9.94 21.92 -21.29
N LYS A 188 9.03 22.34 -22.18
CA LYS A 188 7.59 22.06 -22.07
C LYS A 188 7.28 20.57 -22.24
N ALA A 189 8.00 19.86 -23.09
CA ALA A 189 7.87 18.41 -23.23
C ALA A 189 8.31 17.69 -21.95
N VAL A 190 9.44 18.12 -21.34
CA VAL A 190 9.91 17.64 -20.04
C VAL A 190 8.86 17.91 -18.95
N GLN A 191 8.33 19.14 -18.89
CA GLN A 191 7.27 19.53 -17.97
C GLN A 191 6.04 18.61 -18.10
N ALA A 192 5.59 18.34 -19.33
CA ALA A 192 4.45 17.49 -19.61
C ALA A 192 4.69 16.04 -19.20
N GLU A 193 5.86 15.48 -19.50
CA GLU A 193 6.24 14.11 -19.12
C GLU A 193 6.34 13.95 -17.59
N GLN A 194 6.82 14.98 -16.90
CA GLN A 194 6.94 15.01 -15.44
C GLN A 194 5.62 15.37 -14.71
N GLY A 195 4.57 15.76 -15.44
CA GLY A 195 3.27 16.12 -14.87
C GLY A 195 3.32 17.38 -13.99
N ILE A 196 4.13 18.38 -14.37
CA ILE A 196 4.37 19.58 -13.57
C ILE A 196 3.39 20.70 -13.93
N GLU A 197 2.72 21.22 -12.90
CA GLU A 197 2.00 22.50 -12.95
C GLU A 197 2.78 23.55 -12.16
N PHE A 198 3.15 24.65 -12.81
CA PHE A 198 3.83 25.78 -12.15
C PHE A 198 2.87 26.63 -11.32
N ARG A 199 3.43 27.32 -10.34
CA ARG A 199 2.74 28.24 -9.43
C ARG A 199 3.56 29.51 -9.27
N ASP A 200 2.86 30.61 -8.95
CA ASP A 200 3.52 31.89 -8.67
C ASP A 200 4.60 31.74 -7.59
N GLY A 201 5.78 32.28 -7.86
CA GLY A 201 6.93 32.24 -6.95
C GLY A 201 7.67 30.91 -6.91
N ASP A 202 7.42 29.99 -7.85
CA ASP A 202 8.21 28.77 -8.00
C ASP A 202 9.69 29.10 -8.31
N ILE A 203 10.58 28.28 -7.79
CA ILE A 203 12.02 28.30 -8.08
C ILE A 203 12.28 27.22 -9.11
N LEU A 204 12.62 27.63 -10.33
CA LEU A 204 12.78 26.73 -11.46
C LEU A 204 14.22 26.21 -11.53
N LEU A 205 14.36 24.90 -11.47
CA LEU A 205 15.63 24.19 -11.49
C LEU A 205 15.67 23.32 -12.75
N ILE A 206 16.75 23.39 -13.53
CA ILE A 206 16.90 22.62 -14.77
C ILE A 206 18.18 21.80 -14.71
N ARG A 207 18.04 20.48 -14.86
CA ARG A 207 19.18 19.56 -14.92
C ARG A 207 19.56 19.27 -16.37
N PHE A 208 20.73 19.77 -16.76
CA PHE A 208 21.37 19.55 -18.05
C PHE A 208 22.35 18.35 -18.03
N GLY A 209 22.75 17.85 -16.86
CA GLY A 209 23.63 16.70 -16.71
C GLY A 209 25.12 17.04 -16.82
N PHE A 210 25.50 18.31 -16.64
CA PHE A 210 26.90 18.72 -16.69
C PHE A 210 27.73 18.08 -15.59
N ILE A 211 27.27 18.14 -14.33
CA ILE A 211 27.97 17.54 -13.19
C ILE A 211 28.08 16.02 -13.36
N ALA A 212 27.00 15.37 -13.79
CA ALA A 212 26.98 13.93 -14.10
C ALA A 212 28.07 13.54 -15.10
N GLN A 213 28.15 14.27 -16.23
CA GLN A 213 29.13 13.99 -17.28
C GLN A 213 30.53 14.39 -16.85
N TYR A 214 30.70 15.51 -16.12
CA TYR A 214 31.98 16.00 -15.65
C TYR A 214 32.62 15.04 -14.65
N GLU A 215 31.88 14.53 -13.67
CA GLU A 215 32.43 13.64 -12.67
C GLU A 215 32.89 12.30 -13.26
N ALA A 216 32.28 11.86 -14.35
CA ALA A 216 32.69 10.68 -15.10
C ALA A 216 33.96 10.86 -15.96
N LEU A 217 34.46 12.09 -16.14
CA LEU A 217 35.66 12.36 -16.94
C LEU A 217 36.95 11.92 -16.23
N SER A 218 37.95 11.55 -17.02
CA SER A 218 39.33 11.41 -16.51
C SER A 218 39.90 12.76 -16.09
N ASP A 219 40.94 12.74 -15.26
CA ASP A 219 41.59 13.96 -14.78
C ASP A 219 42.16 14.80 -15.92
N GLU A 220 42.73 14.16 -16.95
CA GLU A 220 43.24 14.82 -18.15
C GLU A 220 42.11 15.54 -18.88
N ARG A 221 40.96 14.89 -19.04
CA ARG A 221 39.81 15.49 -19.72
C ARG A 221 39.19 16.62 -18.90
N LYS A 222 39.16 16.52 -17.56
CA LYS A 222 38.77 17.63 -16.67
C LYS A 222 39.67 18.87 -16.87
N ARG A 223 40.99 18.68 -17.04
CA ARG A 223 41.91 19.79 -17.38
C ARG A 223 41.61 20.41 -18.74
N GLU A 224 41.21 19.60 -19.73
CA GLU A 224 40.88 20.09 -21.06
C GLU A 224 39.60 20.93 -21.05
N VAL A 225 38.57 20.50 -20.33
CA VAL A 225 37.31 21.25 -20.17
C VAL A 225 37.55 22.64 -19.55
N ALA A 226 38.52 22.76 -18.66
CA ALA A 226 38.88 24.03 -18.03
C ALA A 226 39.66 25.00 -18.96
N LYS A 227 40.12 24.54 -20.14
CA LYS A 227 40.78 25.43 -21.11
C LYS A 227 39.74 26.24 -21.89
N VAL A 228 40.15 27.43 -22.31
CA VAL A 228 39.39 28.27 -23.24
C VAL A 228 39.66 27.85 -24.69
N PRO A 229 38.68 27.97 -25.62
CA PRO A 229 37.31 28.42 -25.40
C PRO A 229 36.47 27.36 -24.68
N HIS A 230 35.52 27.83 -23.88
CA HIS A 230 34.61 26.95 -23.17
C HIS A 230 33.42 26.54 -24.05
N THR A 231 32.86 25.35 -23.80
CA THR A 231 31.67 24.86 -24.51
C THR A 231 30.84 23.97 -23.60
N TRP A 232 29.55 24.31 -23.44
CA TRP A 232 28.59 23.51 -22.68
C TRP A 232 27.15 23.79 -23.11
N ALA A 233 26.31 22.80 -22.82
CA ALA A 233 24.89 22.88 -23.06
C ALA A 233 24.22 23.78 -22.00
N GLY A 234 23.04 24.26 -22.33
CA GLY A 234 22.21 25.06 -21.43
C GLY A 234 20.94 25.49 -22.15
N VAL A 235 20.18 26.41 -21.57
CA VAL A 235 19.00 26.96 -22.27
C VAL A 235 19.43 27.65 -23.56
N GLY A 236 18.72 27.34 -24.66
CA GLY A 236 18.87 28.05 -25.92
C GLY A 236 18.26 29.44 -25.83
N GLN A 237 19.04 30.48 -26.14
CA GLN A 237 18.60 31.87 -26.03
C GLN A 237 17.43 32.14 -26.98
N SER A 238 16.27 32.48 -26.42
CA SER A 238 15.08 32.83 -27.19
C SER A 238 14.21 33.83 -26.42
N LYS A 239 13.51 34.69 -27.17
CA LYS A 239 12.52 35.61 -26.59
C LYS A 239 11.35 34.84 -25.98
N ASP A 240 10.96 33.73 -26.59
CA ASP A 240 9.88 32.87 -26.12
C ASP A 240 10.19 32.29 -24.73
N PHE A 241 11.45 31.92 -24.46
CA PHE A 241 11.86 31.49 -23.13
C PHE A 241 11.73 32.61 -22.09
N LEU A 242 12.13 33.85 -22.44
CA LEU A 242 11.97 35.00 -21.54
C LEU A 242 10.49 35.31 -21.24
N GLU A 243 9.64 35.26 -22.27
CA GLU A 243 8.18 35.43 -22.12
C GLU A 243 7.61 34.34 -21.22
N TRP A 244 7.93 33.08 -21.50
CA TRP A 244 7.47 31.95 -20.69
C TRP A 244 7.97 32.01 -19.24
N PHE A 245 9.23 32.38 -19.02
CA PHE A 245 9.77 32.54 -17.68
C PHE A 245 9.03 33.63 -16.89
N TRP A 246 8.91 34.81 -17.48
CA TRP A 246 8.30 35.97 -16.84
C TRP A 246 6.82 35.75 -16.55
N ASP A 247 6.06 35.25 -17.54
CA ASP A 247 4.61 35.07 -17.42
C ASP A 247 4.21 33.90 -16.49
N ASN A 248 5.13 33.00 -16.14
CA ASN A 248 4.92 32.00 -15.07
C ASN A 248 5.29 32.52 -13.66
N HIS A 249 5.77 33.77 -13.55
CA HIS A 249 6.10 34.44 -12.30
C HIS A 249 7.09 33.68 -11.40
N PHE A 250 8.07 33.01 -12.00
CA PHE A 250 9.13 32.34 -11.26
C PHE A 250 9.95 33.33 -10.41
N ALA A 251 10.42 32.87 -9.26
CA ALA A 251 11.17 33.70 -8.32
C ALA A 251 12.69 33.63 -8.51
N ALA A 252 13.20 32.50 -8.99
CA ALA A 252 14.63 32.26 -9.20
C ALA A 252 14.84 31.14 -10.22
N LEU A 253 16.03 31.09 -10.82
CA LEU A 253 16.46 30.08 -11.80
C LEU A 253 17.76 29.45 -11.42
N ALA A 254 17.89 28.12 -11.47
CA ALA A 254 19.20 27.49 -11.37
C ALA A 254 19.38 26.31 -12.34
N GLY A 255 20.63 26.12 -12.76
CA GLY A 255 21.09 25.00 -13.57
C GLY A 255 22.29 24.30 -12.95
N ASP A 256 22.58 23.10 -13.43
CA ASP A 256 23.77 22.33 -13.05
C ASP A 256 24.99 22.57 -13.97
N SER A 257 24.85 23.47 -14.95
CA SER A 257 25.91 23.82 -15.92
C SER A 257 26.72 25.06 -15.48
N PRO A 258 27.95 25.27 -16.01
CA PRO A 258 28.80 26.43 -15.70
C PRO A 258 28.31 27.77 -16.24
N ALA A 259 27.32 27.74 -17.13
CA ALA A 259 26.43 28.85 -17.37
C ALA A 259 25.01 28.30 -17.49
N PHE A 260 24.00 29.10 -17.14
CA PHE A 260 22.60 28.69 -17.28
C PHE A 260 22.19 28.51 -18.76
N GLU A 261 22.70 29.36 -19.64
CA GLU A 261 22.50 29.30 -21.09
C GLU A 261 23.62 28.52 -21.79
N THR A 262 23.34 28.04 -23.01
CA THR A 262 24.38 27.39 -23.80
C THR A 262 25.53 28.34 -24.13
N ASN A 263 26.76 27.81 -24.14
CA ASN A 263 27.97 28.54 -24.47
C ASN A 263 28.77 27.82 -25.58
N PRO A 264 29.25 28.51 -26.63
CA PRO A 264 29.05 29.94 -26.92
C PRO A 264 27.56 30.34 -27.06
N PRO A 265 27.19 31.58 -26.69
CA PRO A 265 25.81 32.00 -26.74
C PRO A 265 25.29 32.07 -28.18
N LEU A 266 24.02 31.69 -28.39
CA LEU A 266 23.34 31.85 -29.69
C LEU A 266 22.91 33.31 -29.91
N ALA A 267 22.71 34.06 -28.82
CA ALA A 267 22.43 35.49 -28.79
C ALA A 267 22.74 36.09 -27.41
N ASP A 268 23.34 37.28 -27.36
CA ASP A 268 23.85 37.90 -26.12
C ASP A 268 22.78 38.70 -25.35
N PHE A 269 21.67 38.08 -24.96
CA PHE A 269 20.61 38.79 -24.22
C PHE A 269 20.08 38.07 -22.98
N LEU A 270 20.21 36.74 -22.85
CA LEU A 270 19.50 36.00 -21.81
C LEU A 270 20.06 36.31 -20.41
N HIS A 271 21.38 36.24 -20.22
CA HIS A 271 22.04 36.63 -18.96
C HIS A 271 21.66 38.04 -18.46
N PRO A 272 21.88 39.12 -19.22
CA PRO A 272 21.61 40.48 -18.73
C PRO A 272 20.11 40.73 -18.52
N VAL A 273 19.22 40.13 -19.33
CA VAL A 273 17.77 40.32 -19.16
C VAL A 273 17.26 39.57 -17.93
N ILE A 274 17.66 38.32 -17.69
CA ILE A 274 17.20 37.57 -16.51
C ILE A 274 17.72 38.22 -15.23
N LEU A 275 19.03 38.46 -15.16
CA LEU A 275 19.66 38.95 -13.95
C LEU A 275 19.37 40.44 -13.73
N SER A 276 19.78 41.32 -14.66
CA SER A 276 19.65 42.76 -14.50
C SER A 276 18.31 43.32 -15.01
N GLY A 277 17.65 42.68 -15.97
CA GLY A 277 16.36 43.13 -16.48
C GLY A 277 15.21 42.78 -15.55
N PHE A 278 15.02 41.49 -15.27
CA PHE A 278 13.96 40.97 -14.42
C PHE A 278 14.28 41.10 -12.93
N GLY A 279 15.57 41.19 -12.57
CA GLY A 279 15.97 41.13 -11.17
C GLY A 279 15.91 39.70 -10.62
N CYS A 280 16.28 38.69 -11.43
CA CYS A 280 16.13 37.29 -11.05
C CYS A 280 17.46 36.67 -10.58
N PRO A 281 17.52 36.02 -9.40
CA PRO A 281 18.66 35.20 -9.02
C PRO A 281 18.94 34.12 -10.06
N LEU A 282 20.19 34.06 -10.51
CA LEU A 282 20.65 33.05 -11.46
C LEU A 282 21.66 32.11 -10.77
N GLY A 283 21.35 30.82 -10.79
CA GLY A 283 22.10 29.79 -10.11
C GLY A 283 22.84 28.90 -11.11
N GLU A 284 24.12 28.66 -10.84
CA GLU A 284 24.99 27.88 -11.72
C GLU A 284 25.68 26.76 -10.94
N MET A 285 25.96 25.65 -11.63
CA MET A 285 26.63 24.46 -11.09
C MET A 285 25.97 23.86 -9.84
N PHE A 286 24.64 23.90 -9.73
CA PHE A 286 23.92 23.20 -8.65
C PHE A 286 23.99 21.68 -8.83
N ASP A 287 24.24 20.94 -7.75
CA ASP A 287 24.24 19.48 -7.80
C ASP A 287 22.81 18.93 -7.68
N PHE A 288 22.27 18.47 -8.81
CA PHE A 288 20.93 17.89 -8.89
C PHE A 288 20.94 16.36 -8.99
N GLU A 289 22.09 15.68 -8.92
CA GLU A 289 22.16 14.24 -9.21
C GLU A 289 21.30 13.42 -8.26
N ARG A 290 21.55 13.58 -6.95
CA ARG A 290 20.74 12.92 -5.93
C ARG A 290 19.29 13.40 -5.92
N LEU A 291 19.06 14.68 -6.20
CA LEU A 291 17.71 15.24 -6.25
C LEU A 291 16.88 14.61 -7.38
N ALA A 292 17.45 14.47 -8.57
CA ALA A 292 16.81 13.86 -9.73
C ALA A 292 16.47 12.38 -9.48
N GLU A 293 17.38 11.62 -8.89
CA GLU A 293 17.16 10.21 -8.50
C GLU A 293 15.98 10.07 -7.51
N GLU A 294 15.94 10.94 -6.50
CA GLU A 294 14.91 10.91 -5.47
C GLU A 294 13.56 11.43 -6.00
N CYS A 295 13.56 12.43 -6.87
CA CYS A 295 12.38 12.91 -7.58
C CYS A 295 11.79 11.83 -8.50
N ALA A 296 12.63 11.13 -9.26
CA ALA A 296 12.22 10.03 -10.12
C ALA A 296 11.65 8.86 -9.30
N THR A 297 12.31 8.50 -8.20
CA THR A 297 11.84 7.45 -7.27
C THR A 297 10.51 7.82 -6.62
N ALA A 298 10.30 9.10 -6.31
CA ALA A 298 9.08 9.59 -5.69
C ALA A 298 7.95 9.89 -6.70
N LEU A 299 8.22 9.83 -8.01
CA LEU A 299 7.35 10.35 -9.08
C LEU A 299 6.86 11.78 -8.78
N ARG A 300 7.76 12.60 -8.22
CA ARG A 300 7.43 13.97 -7.79
C ARG A 300 8.60 14.90 -8.06
N TRP A 301 8.32 15.94 -8.83
CA TRP A 301 9.31 16.89 -9.32
C TRP A 301 9.20 18.28 -8.67
N SER A 302 8.35 18.42 -7.65
CA SER A 302 8.24 19.59 -6.79
C SER A 302 8.61 19.28 -5.34
N PHE A 303 9.23 20.23 -4.65
CA PHE A 303 9.71 20.08 -3.27
C PHE A 303 9.79 21.43 -2.57
N PHE A 304 9.97 21.40 -1.25
CA PHE A 304 10.30 22.61 -0.51
C PHE A 304 11.77 22.94 -0.75
N PHE A 305 12.07 24.17 -1.14
CA PHE A 305 13.42 24.63 -1.39
C PHE A 305 13.78 25.72 -0.38
N THR A 306 15.01 25.65 0.13
CA THR A 306 15.59 26.71 0.96
C THR A 306 17.02 26.95 0.56
N SER A 307 17.41 28.22 0.49
CA SER A 307 18.78 28.66 0.24
C SER A 307 19.06 29.92 1.04
N ALA A 308 20.23 29.95 1.68
CA ALA A 308 20.69 31.05 2.51
C ALA A 308 22.12 31.43 2.08
N PRO A 309 22.28 32.32 1.09
CA PRO A 309 23.60 32.75 0.65
C PRO A 309 24.34 33.48 1.77
N LEU A 310 25.67 33.60 1.63
CA LEU A 310 26.51 34.36 2.57
C LEU A 310 26.04 35.81 2.65
N ASN A 311 25.93 36.32 3.88
CA ASN A 311 25.55 37.71 4.12
C ASN A 311 26.75 38.64 3.91
N ILE A 312 27.04 38.95 2.64
CA ILE A 312 28.14 39.82 2.21
C ILE A 312 27.55 41.10 1.62
N PRO A 313 27.59 42.24 2.34
CA PRO A 313 27.13 43.52 1.82
C PRO A 313 27.84 43.87 0.51
N GLY A 314 27.08 44.15 -0.55
CA GLY A 314 27.62 44.41 -1.88
C GLY A 314 28.25 43.19 -2.59
N GLY A 315 28.12 41.98 -2.04
CA GLY A 315 28.66 40.76 -2.62
C GLY A 315 28.04 40.45 -3.99
N VAL A 316 28.89 40.05 -4.95
CA VAL A 316 28.50 39.84 -6.35
C VAL A 316 27.91 38.44 -6.61
N ALA A 317 28.37 37.44 -5.85
CA ALA A 317 27.78 36.11 -5.84
C ALA A 317 28.03 35.46 -4.48
N SER A 318 27.43 34.29 -4.28
CA SER A 318 27.69 33.49 -3.08
C SER A 318 27.42 32.01 -3.34
N PRO A 319 28.14 31.10 -2.67
CA PRO A 319 27.70 29.72 -2.55
C PRO A 319 26.25 29.66 -2.05
N PRO A 320 25.40 28.82 -2.65
CA PRO A 320 23.97 28.96 -2.47
C PRO A 320 23.49 28.43 -1.12
N ASN A 321 24.22 27.49 -0.50
CA ASN A 321 23.78 26.79 0.71
C ASN A 321 22.33 26.29 0.55
N ALA A 322 22.09 25.62 -0.59
CA ALA A 322 20.75 25.21 -1.02
C ALA A 322 20.42 23.80 -0.56
N ILE A 323 19.17 23.60 -0.16
CA ILE A 323 18.61 22.32 0.29
C ILE A 323 17.22 22.15 -0.35
N ALA A 324 17.01 21.02 -1.00
CA ALA A 324 15.68 20.51 -1.33
C ALA A 324 15.18 19.57 -0.23
N ILE A 325 13.93 19.73 0.18
CA ILE A 325 13.26 18.86 1.14
C ILE A 325 12.09 18.19 0.45
N LEU A 326 12.25 16.90 0.11
CA LEU A 326 11.23 16.13 -0.61
C LEU A 326 10.23 15.48 0.34
N GLY A 327 9.04 15.26 -0.20
CA GLY A 327 8.21 14.14 0.20
C GLY A 327 8.44 12.96 -0.74
N LYS A 328 9.01 11.85 -0.26
CA LYS A 328 8.85 10.54 -0.94
C LYS A 328 7.38 10.15 -0.96
N TYR A 329 7.02 9.37 -1.96
CA TYR A 329 5.91 8.45 -1.88
C TYR A 329 6.20 7.40 -0.78
N THR A 330 5.75 7.65 0.46
CA THR A 330 5.23 6.53 1.23
C THR A 330 4.08 5.97 0.43
N GLY A 331 3.91 4.64 0.38
CA GLY A 331 2.72 4.02 -0.19
C GLY A 331 1.46 4.40 0.62
N SER A 332 1.06 5.66 0.52
CA SER A 332 -0.11 6.30 1.09
C SER A 332 -0.45 7.49 0.18
N ILE A 333 -1.10 7.15 -0.93
CA ILE A 333 -1.90 8.06 -1.77
C ILE A 333 -2.77 8.92 -0.85
N PRO A 334 -3.02 10.22 -1.18
CA PRO A 334 -4.00 11.02 -0.46
C PRO A 334 -5.33 10.27 -0.37
N ILE A 335 -5.79 10.08 0.87
CA ILE A 335 -7.00 9.35 1.20
C ILE A 335 -8.17 10.30 0.96
N ASP A 336 -8.56 10.47 -0.31
CA ASP A 336 -9.90 10.90 -0.68
C ASP A 336 -10.64 9.65 -1.20
N GLU A 337 -11.70 9.30 -0.48
CA GLU A 337 -12.83 8.35 -0.69
C GLU A 337 -12.65 7.05 -1.53
N ALA A 338 -11.79 6.99 -2.54
CA ALA A 338 -11.53 5.82 -3.39
C ALA A 338 -10.69 4.72 -2.70
N VAL A 339 -9.99 5.04 -1.61
CA VAL A 339 -9.06 4.11 -0.94
C VAL A 339 -9.76 3.09 -0.04
N PHE A 340 -11.04 3.29 0.28
CA PHE A 340 -11.83 2.24 0.94
C PHE A 340 -12.11 1.06 -0.02
N GLU A 341 -12.02 1.25 -1.33
CA GLU A 341 -12.25 0.18 -2.32
C GLU A 341 -10.96 -0.55 -2.77
N VAL A 342 -9.80 0.12 -2.83
CA VAL A 342 -8.62 -0.47 -3.52
C VAL A 342 -7.64 -1.20 -2.58
N ILE A 343 -7.65 -0.93 -1.26
CA ILE A 343 -6.66 -1.53 -0.33
C ILE A 343 -7.06 -2.92 0.18
N LEU A 344 -8.28 -3.39 -0.09
CA LEU A 344 -8.67 -4.74 0.26
C LEU A 344 -8.22 -5.80 -0.77
N TRP A 345 -7.86 -5.41 -1.99
CA TRP A 345 -7.76 -6.39 -3.06
C TRP A 345 -6.81 -5.96 -4.19
N ARG A 346 -5.62 -6.60 -4.26
CA ARG A 346 -4.88 -6.81 -5.52
C ARG A 346 -5.59 -7.79 -6.47
N VAL A 347 -6.79 -8.20 -6.11
CA VAL A 347 -7.64 -9.12 -6.85
C VAL A 347 -8.61 -8.26 -7.65
N PRO A 348 -8.70 -8.40 -8.99
CA PRO A 348 -9.62 -7.61 -9.81
C PRO A 348 -11.04 -7.65 -9.26
N ALA A 349 -11.78 -6.52 -9.30
CA ALA A 349 -13.15 -6.40 -8.78
C ALA A 349 -14.09 -7.55 -9.24
N TRP A 350 -13.87 -8.01 -10.46
CA TRP A 350 -14.52 -9.20 -11.01
C TRP A 350 -14.27 -10.47 -10.17
N GLN A 351 -13.01 -10.78 -9.86
CA GLN A 351 -12.67 -11.94 -9.05
C GLN A 351 -13.17 -11.79 -7.61
N GLN A 352 -13.19 -10.58 -7.04
CA GLN A 352 -13.80 -10.33 -5.72
C GLN A 352 -15.30 -10.65 -5.71
N SER A 353 -16.00 -10.26 -6.78
CA SER A 353 -17.42 -10.54 -6.96
C SER A 353 -17.65 -12.05 -7.05
N CYS A 354 -16.81 -12.77 -7.81
CA CYS A 354 -16.85 -14.22 -7.88
C CYS A 354 -16.56 -14.89 -6.52
N VAL A 355 -15.60 -14.38 -5.74
CA VAL A 355 -15.30 -14.85 -4.38
C VAL A 355 -16.53 -14.68 -3.48
N ALA A 356 -17.14 -13.49 -3.49
CA ALA A 356 -18.30 -13.18 -2.67
C ALA A 356 -19.51 -14.04 -3.02
N LEU A 357 -19.81 -14.21 -4.31
CA LEU A 357 -20.93 -15.02 -4.78
C LEU A 357 -20.76 -16.51 -4.48
N ASN A 358 -19.56 -17.07 -4.69
CA ASN A 358 -19.27 -18.47 -4.32
C ASN A 358 -19.42 -18.67 -2.80
N ALA A 359 -18.85 -17.77 -1.98
CA ALA A 359 -18.97 -17.83 -0.54
C ALA A 359 -20.43 -17.77 -0.07
N LEU A 360 -21.21 -16.78 -0.55
CA LEU A 360 -22.62 -16.57 -0.16
C LEU A 360 -23.57 -17.66 -0.63
N SER A 361 -23.25 -18.43 -1.67
CA SER A 361 -24.10 -19.50 -2.20
C SER A 361 -23.75 -20.90 -1.66
N SER A 362 -22.61 -21.07 -0.98
CA SER A 362 -22.17 -22.35 -0.40
C SER A 362 -23.05 -22.88 0.75
N GLY A 363 -23.95 -22.05 1.27
CA GLY A 363 -24.74 -22.21 2.50
C GLY A 363 -25.79 -23.31 2.56
N GLY A 364 -26.16 -23.90 1.42
CA GLY A 364 -27.41 -24.65 1.26
C GLY A 364 -27.65 -25.82 2.23
N VAL A 365 -26.59 -26.52 2.64
CA VAL A 365 -26.69 -27.67 3.57
C VAL A 365 -27.28 -27.28 4.92
N PHE A 366 -27.00 -26.06 5.41
CA PHE A 366 -27.46 -25.59 6.71
C PHE A 366 -28.90 -25.08 6.72
N LEU A 367 -29.57 -25.06 5.57
CA LEU A 367 -31.00 -24.74 5.46
C LEU A 367 -31.89 -25.95 5.71
N PHE A 368 -31.32 -27.13 6.00
CA PHE A 368 -32.09 -28.35 6.24
C PHE A 368 -33.26 -28.21 7.23
N PRO A 369 -33.14 -27.44 8.34
CA PRO A 369 -34.29 -27.22 9.23
C PRO A 369 -35.52 -26.61 8.54
N LEU A 370 -35.35 -25.82 7.47
CA LEU A 370 -36.46 -25.28 6.68
C LEU A 370 -37.17 -26.37 5.87
N TYR A 371 -36.49 -27.47 5.54
CA TYR A 371 -37.03 -28.57 4.75
C TYR A 371 -37.74 -29.61 5.62
N VAL A 372 -37.37 -29.72 6.90
CA VAL A 372 -37.85 -30.76 7.83
C VAL A 372 -39.38 -30.85 7.91
N PRO A 373 -40.15 -29.76 8.11
CA PRO A 373 -41.60 -29.84 8.23
C PRO A 373 -42.25 -30.44 6.96
N TRP A 374 -41.76 -30.01 5.80
CA TRP A 374 -42.24 -30.50 4.50
C TRP A 374 -41.91 -31.98 4.31
N LEU A 375 -40.69 -32.40 4.65
CA LEU A 375 -40.23 -33.79 4.54
C LEU A 375 -41.01 -34.73 5.48
N ILE A 376 -41.31 -34.30 6.71
CA ILE A 376 -42.15 -35.08 7.64
C ILE A 376 -43.55 -35.27 7.04
N GLN A 377 -44.14 -34.20 6.49
CA GLN A 377 -45.49 -34.24 5.93
C GLN A 377 -45.60 -35.18 4.71
N HIS A 378 -44.60 -35.19 3.82
CA HIS A 378 -44.67 -35.92 2.54
C HIS A 378 -44.00 -37.30 2.59
N TYR A 379 -42.91 -37.47 3.36
CA TYR A 379 -42.14 -38.72 3.44
C TYR A 379 -42.30 -39.48 4.76
N LYS A 380 -42.92 -38.89 5.78
CA LYS A 380 -43.10 -39.49 7.12
C LYS A 380 -41.80 -40.00 7.73
N LEU A 381 -40.70 -39.28 7.51
CA LEU A 381 -39.38 -39.64 8.01
C LEU A 381 -39.33 -39.60 9.54
N THR A 382 -38.59 -40.55 10.12
CA THR A 382 -38.28 -40.59 11.54
C THR A 382 -37.19 -39.56 11.90
N GLN A 383 -37.10 -39.20 13.18
CA GLN A 383 -36.09 -38.25 13.67
C GLN A 383 -34.65 -38.73 13.42
N SER A 384 -34.41 -40.04 13.48
CA SER A 384 -33.09 -40.63 13.21
C SER A 384 -32.73 -40.55 11.72
N GLU A 385 -33.69 -40.74 10.82
CA GLU A 385 -33.50 -40.57 9.38
C GLU A 385 -33.20 -39.12 9.01
N LEU A 386 -33.95 -38.15 9.56
CA LEU A 386 -33.71 -36.73 9.36
C LEU A 386 -32.31 -36.32 9.87
N SER A 387 -31.93 -36.80 11.04
CA SER A 387 -30.60 -36.56 11.63
C SER A 387 -29.49 -37.17 10.78
N THR A 388 -29.72 -38.35 10.18
CA THR A 388 -28.77 -39.00 9.27
C THR A 388 -28.54 -38.17 8.01
N ILE A 389 -29.59 -37.58 7.43
CA ILE A 389 -29.50 -36.77 6.22
C ILE A 389 -28.63 -35.51 6.46
N ILE A 390 -28.91 -34.75 7.52
CA ILE A 390 -28.13 -33.55 7.83
C ILE A 390 -26.70 -33.88 8.22
N LEU A 391 -26.49 -34.93 9.00
CA LEU A 391 -25.15 -35.37 9.39
C LEU A 391 -24.33 -35.77 8.16
N ALA A 392 -24.94 -36.45 7.18
CA ALA A 392 -24.26 -36.77 5.92
C ALA A 392 -23.77 -35.50 5.21
N GLY A 393 -24.59 -34.45 5.13
CA GLY A 393 -24.15 -33.17 4.57
C GLY A 393 -23.01 -32.51 5.34
N MET A 394 -23.07 -32.53 6.68
CA MET A 394 -22.01 -32.00 7.53
C MET A 394 -20.70 -32.82 7.42
N MET A 395 -20.78 -34.13 7.23
CA MET A 395 -19.59 -34.99 7.08
C MET A 395 -18.95 -34.79 5.70
N GLY A 396 -19.75 -34.63 4.65
CA GLY A 396 -19.27 -34.39 3.29
C GLY A 396 -18.40 -33.14 3.16
N GLN A 397 -18.65 -32.11 3.97
CA GLN A 397 -17.88 -30.85 3.95
C GLN A 397 -16.45 -31.00 4.49
N TYR A 398 -16.17 -32.01 5.31
CA TYR A 398 -14.85 -32.20 5.90
C TYR A 398 -14.11 -33.36 5.26
N ALA A 399 -14.79 -34.46 4.90
CA ALA A 399 -14.15 -35.69 4.42
C ALA A 399 -13.25 -35.51 3.17
N PHE A 400 -13.54 -34.52 2.33
CA PHE A 400 -12.80 -34.25 1.08
C PHE A 400 -11.95 -32.98 1.16
N ALA A 401 -11.81 -32.35 2.32
CA ALA A 401 -11.08 -31.09 2.49
C ALA A 401 -9.61 -31.18 2.04
N VAL A 402 -8.91 -32.29 2.32
CA VAL A 402 -7.53 -32.49 1.88
C VAL A 402 -7.43 -32.65 0.36
N LEU A 403 -8.39 -33.34 -0.25
CA LEU A 403 -8.41 -33.56 -1.69
C LEU A 403 -8.66 -32.24 -2.44
N TRP A 404 -9.61 -31.43 -1.98
CA TRP A 404 -9.81 -30.09 -2.54
C TRP A 404 -8.64 -29.17 -2.27
N GLY A 405 -8.02 -29.26 -1.10
CA GLY A 405 -6.78 -28.56 -0.80
C GLY A 405 -5.66 -28.88 -1.79
N ALA A 406 -5.46 -30.17 -2.11
CA ALA A 406 -4.49 -30.61 -3.10
C ALA A 406 -4.85 -30.17 -4.52
N VAL A 407 -6.13 -30.17 -4.90
CA VAL A 407 -6.60 -29.63 -6.19
C VAL A 407 -6.34 -28.13 -6.29
N ILE A 408 -6.55 -27.36 -5.22
CA ILE A 408 -6.21 -25.93 -5.19
C ILE A 408 -4.72 -25.69 -5.33
N ASP A 409 -3.90 -26.46 -4.63
CA ASP A 409 -2.44 -26.29 -4.67
C ASP A 409 -1.84 -26.71 -6.03
N SER A 410 -2.53 -27.57 -6.80
CA SER A 410 -2.03 -28.10 -8.09
C SER A 410 -2.66 -27.47 -9.33
N ILE A 411 -3.98 -27.28 -9.33
CA ILE A 411 -4.76 -26.79 -10.48
C ILE A 411 -5.26 -25.37 -10.21
N GLY A 412 -5.67 -25.06 -8.98
CA GLY A 412 -6.11 -23.72 -8.58
C GLY A 412 -7.60 -23.60 -8.23
N PRO A 413 -8.04 -22.41 -7.80
CA PRO A 413 -9.39 -22.22 -7.24
C PRO A 413 -10.53 -22.35 -8.27
N HIS A 414 -10.28 -22.06 -9.56
CA HIS A 414 -11.27 -22.24 -10.62
C HIS A 414 -11.76 -23.68 -10.73
N ALA A 415 -10.86 -24.67 -10.59
CA ALA A 415 -11.21 -26.09 -10.68
C ALA A 415 -12.14 -26.52 -9.55
N CYS A 416 -11.90 -26.02 -8.33
CA CYS A 416 -12.80 -26.24 -7.19
C CYS A 416 -14.16 -25.57 -7.40
N SER A 417 -14.19 -24.37 -7.99
CA SER A 417 -15.45 -23.70 -8.34
C SER A 417 -16.23 -24.51 -9.40
N LEU A 418 -15.56 -24.99 -10.45
CA LEU A 418 -16.18 -25.85 -11.46
C LEU A 418 -16.72 -27.15 -10.87
N ALA A 419 -15.94 -27.80 -10.00
CA ALA A 419 -16.39 -29.01 -9.31
C ALA A 419 -17.61 -28.73 -8.43
N ALA A 420 -17.63 -27.63 -7.69
CA ALA A 420 -18.80 -27.21 -6.91
C ALA A 420 -20.03 -26.99 -7.80
N SER A 421 -19.87 -26.39 -8.98
CA SER A 421 -20.95 -26.20 -9.96
C SER A 421 -21.62 -27.53 -10.34
N VAL A 422 -20.83 -28.54 -10.69
CA VAL A 422 -21.31 -29.88 -11.07
C VAL A 422 -21.92 -30.61 -9.88
N LEU A 423 -21.28 -30.56 -8.71
CA LEU A 423 -21.75 -31.23 -7.50
C LEU A 423 -23.06 -30.64 -7.00
N PHE A 424 -23.22 -29.32 -7.03
CA PHE A 424 -24.47 -28.65 -6.66
C PHE A 424 -25.59 -28.90 -7.67
N LEU A 425 -25.28 -28.97 -8.96
CA LEU A 425 -26.26 -29.35 -9.99
C LEU A 425 -26.79 -30.74 -9.69
N LEU A 426 -25.87 -31.70 -9.48
CA LEU A 426 -26.19 -33.08 -9.20
C LEU A 426 -26.94 -33.23 -7.87
N SER A 427 -26.49 -32.57 -6.80
CA SER A 427 -27.11 -32.73 -5.49
C SER A 427 -28.48 -32.07 -5.43
N TRP A 428 -28.56 -30.75 -5.67
CA TRP A 428 -29.78 -29.98 -5.41
C TRP A 428 -30.86 -30.22 -6.47
N SER A 429 -30.50 -30.33 -7.75
CA SER A 429 -31.51 -30.56 -8.79
C SER A 429 -32.09 -31.97 -8.71
N THR A 430 -31.25 -32.97 -8.42
CA THR A 430 -31.74 -34.35 -8.20
C THR A 430 -32.56 -34.44 -6.93
N PHE A 431 -32.16 -33.76 -5.84
CA PHE A 431 -32.94 -33.70 -4.61
C PHE A 431 -34.32 -33.07 -4.87
N ALA A 432 -34.36 -31.92 -5.55
CA ALA A 432 -35.61 -31.25 -5.91
C ALA A 432 -36.51 -32.15 -6.77
N TYR A 433 -35.95 -32.84 -7.76
CA TYR A 433 -36.70 -33.78 -8.60
C TYR A 433 -37.27 -34.96 -7.81
N LEU A 434 -36.46 -35.60 -6.97
CA LEU A 434 -36.91 -36.74 -6.16
C LEU A 434 -38.01 -36.33 -5.18
N VAL A 435 -37.83 -35.17 -4.53
CA VAL A 435 -38.77 -34.63 -3.55
C VAL A 435 -40.06 -34.16 -4.21
N ALA A 436 -40.01 -33.54 -5.39
CA ALA A 436 -41.21 -33.15 -6.17
C ALA A 436 -42.07 -34.35 -6.59
N ASN A 437 -41.44 -35.50 -6.84
CA ASN A 437 -42.12 -36.71 -7.32
C ASN A 437 -42.32 -37.77 -6.22
N SER A 438 -41.97 -37.47 -4.97
CA SER A 438 -42.05 -38.42 -3.85
C SER A 438 -41.25 -39.72 -4.06
N LEU A 439 -40.12 -39.67 -4.76
CA LEU A 439 -39.32 -40.85 -5.17
C LEU A 439 -38.08 -41.15 -4.31
N GLY A 440 -37.66 -40.23 -3.41
CA GLY A 440 -36.45 -40.38 -2.60
C GLY A 440 -36.60 -41.30 -1.37
N SER A 441 -35.62 -42.19 -1.13
CA SER A 441 -35.48 -42.89 0.15
C SER A 441 -34.58 -42.10 1.11
N PRO A 442 -34.65 -42.30 2.44
CA PRO A 442 -33.80 -41.60 3.41
C PRO A 442 -32.31 -41.71 3.09
N THR A 443 -31.88 -42.89 2.63
CA THR A 443 -30.49 -43.17 2.23
C THR A 443 -30.08 -42.37 0.99
N ILE A 444 -30.96 -42.25 -0.01
CA ILE A 444 -30.68 -41.48 -1.23
C ILE A 444 -30.63 -39.99 -0.91
N LEU A 445 -31.56 -39.50 -0.08
CA LEU A 445 -31.57 -38.10 0.36
C LEU A 445 -30.30 -37.77 1.16
N ALA A 446 -29.85 -38.68 2.02
CA ALA A 446 -28.59 -38.54 2.76
C ALA A 446 -27.36 -38.54 1.83
N ALA A 447 -27.33 -39.40 0.80
CA ALA A 447 -26.25 -39.41 -0.19
C ALA A 447 -26.18 -38.10 -0.98
N LEU A 448 -27.32 -37.53 -1.40
CA LEU A 448 -27.35 -36.23 -2.08
C LEU A 448 -26.90 -35.09 -1.17
N PHE A 449 -27.28 -35.10 0.11
CA PHE A 449 -26.78 -34.14 1.08
C PHE A 449 -25.28 -34.28 1.32
N PHE A 450 -24.76 -35.50 1.40
CA PHE A 450 -23.31 -35.75 1.45
C PHE A 450 -22.59 -35.15 0.25
N THR A 451 -23.11 -35.36 -0.98
CA THR A 451 -22.59 -34.75 -2.20
C THR A 451 -22.66 -33.22 -2.16
N ALA A 452 -23.75 -32.64 -1.64
CA ALA A 452 -23.86 -31.19 -1.44
C ALA A 452 -22.81 -30.68 -0.45
N GLY A 453 -22.49 -31.46 0.59
CA GLY A 453 -21.38 -31.20 1.51
C GLY A 453 -20.03 -31.16 0.81
N ILE A 454 -19.75 -32.11 -0.09
CA ILE A 454 -18.53 -32.12 -0.91
C ILE A 454 -18.46 -30.87 -1.81
N GLY A 455 -19.58 -30.49 -2.44
CA GLY A 455 -19.67 -29.27 -3.25
C GLY A 455 -19.44 -28.00 -2.43
N ARG A 456 -19.96 -27.95 -1.21
CA ARG A 456 -19.76 -26.84 -0.27
C ARG A 456 -18.28 -26.61 0.05
N VAL A 457 -17.53 -27.66 0.37
CA VAL A 457 -16.10 -27.48 0.70
C VAL A 457 -15.29 -27.07 -0.52
N ALA A 458 -15.63 -27.56 -1.72
CA ALA A 458 -15.01 -27.11 -2.96
C ALA A 458 -15.27 -25.62 -3.21
N SER A 459 -16.51 -25.16 -3.06
CA SER A 459 -16.89 -23.75 -3.14
C SER A 459 -16.15 -22.89 -2.10
N TYR A 460 -16.19 -23.31 -0.84
CA TYR A 460 -15.55 -22.64 0.28
C TYR A 460 -14.03 -22.48 0.07
N PHE A 461 -13.36 -23.55 -0.38
CA PHE A 461 -11.93 -23.53 -0.69
C PHE A 461 -11.66 -22.60 -1.88
N SER A 462 -12.47 -22.68 -2.94
CA SER A 462 -12.31 -21.79 -4.10
C SER A 462 -12.34 -20.31 -3.71
N ALA A 463 -13.26 -19.91 -2.83
CA ALA A 463 -13.40 -18.54 -2.37
C ALA A 463 -12.23 -18.07 -1.49
N ILE A 464 -11.82 -18.87 -0.50
CA ILE A 464 -10.74 -18.51 0.43
C ILE A 464 -9.39 -18.40 -0.29
N PHE A 465 -9.08 -19.36 -1.15
CA PHE A 465 -7.76 -19.41 -1.77
C PHE A 465 -7.65 -18.49 -2.99
N ALA A 466 -8.76 -18.15 -3.64
CA ALA A 466 -8.79 -17.09 -4.66
C ALA A 466 -8.70 -15.67 -4.07
N SER A 467 -8.97 -15.49 -2.78
CA SER A 467 -8.81 -14.20 -2.09
C SER A 467 -7.48 -14.06 -1.36
N ARG A 468 -6.52 -14.98 -1.55
CA ARG A 468 -5.23 -14.94 -0.83
C ARG A 468 -4.50 -13.61 -1.10
N SER A 469 -3.82 -13.08 -0.09
CA SER A 469 -2.98 -11.88 -0.23
C SER A 469 -1.65 -12.05 0.47
N LYS A 470 -0.55 -11.64 -0.18
CA LYS A 470 0.81 -11.69 0.36
C LYS A 470 1.04 -10.66 1.49
N LYS A 471 0.32 -9.53 1.48
CA LYS A 471 0.52 -8.42 2.45
C LYS A 471 -0.44 -8.44 3.65
N LYS A 472 -1.68 -8.91 3.45
CA LYS A 472 -2.75 -8.94 4.48
C LYS A 472 -3.48 -10.28 4.47
N SER A 473 -2.76 -11.36 4.82
CA SER A 473 -3.27 -12.72 4.69
C SER A 473 -4.47 -13.01 5.59
N GLY A 474 -4.50 -12.48 6.82
CA GLY A 474 -5.63 -12.60 7.73
C GLY A 474 -6.89 -11.86 7.25
N LEU A 475 -6.74 -10.62 6.78
CA LEU A 475 -7.88 -9.86 6.24
C LEU A 475 -8.46 -10.51 4.96
N ALA A 476 -7.59 -10.90 4.05
CA ALA A 476 -8.03 -11.42 2.75
C ALA A 476 -8.72 -12.80 2.87
N THR A 477 -8.38 -13.59 3.89
CA THR A 477 -9.04 -14.88 4.17
C THR A 477 -10.30 -14.75 5.03
N SER A 478 -10.38 -13.75 5.92
CA SER A 478 -11.52 -13.57 6.83
C SER A 478 -12.82 -13.13 6.14
N ILE A 479 -12.74 -12.36 5.07
CA ILE A 479 -13.92 -11.88 4.33
C ILE A 479 -14.72 -13.04 3.69
N PRO A 480 -14.15 -13.88 2.80
CA PRO A 480 -14.90 -15.00 2.24
C PRO A 480 -15.35 -16.01 3.29
N LEU A 481 -14.58 -16.16 4.37
CA LEU A 481 -14.97 -16.98 5.52
C LEU A 481 -16.22 -16.45 6.22
N ALA A 482 -16.29 -15.13 6.44
CA ALA A 482 -17.46 -14.46 7.00
C ALA A 482 -18.68 -14.58 6.08
N LEU A 483 -18.50 -14.35 4.77
CA LEU A 483 -19.56 -14.50 3.77
C LEU A 483 -20.07 -15.95 3.69
N SER A 484 -19.17 -16.93 3.77
CA SER A 484 -19.54 -18.35 3.83
C SER A 484 -20.30 -18.70 5.12
N GLY A 485 -20.00 -18.02 6.23
CA GLY A 485 -20.76 -18.12 7.47
C GLY A 485 -22.14 -17.46 7.40
N LEU A 486 -22.27 -16.36 6.65
CA LEU A 486 -23.53 -15.63 6.45
C LEU A 486 -24.45 -16.32 5.42
N SER A 487 -23.90 -17.18 4.58
CA SER A 487 -24.63 -17.84 3.49
C SER A 487 -25.96 -18.50 3.89
N PRO A 488 -26.11 -19.23 5.02
CA PRO A 488 -27.39 -19.82 5.37
C PRO A 488 -28.43 -18.75 5.74
N LEU A 489 -28.00 -17.66 6.39
CA LEU A 489 -28.91 -16.54 6.70
C LEU A 489 -29.37 -15.85 5.42
N ALA A 490 -28.45 -15.54 4.50
CA ALA A 490 -28.77 -14.91 3.22
C ALA A 490 -29.75 -15.76 2.40
N LEU A 491 -29.49 -17.07 2.28
CA LEU A 491 -30.38 -17.98 1.56
C LEU A 491 -31.73 -18.17 2.27
N SER A 492 -31.79 -18.09 3.60
CA SER A 492 -33.05 -18.13 4.35
C SER A 492 -33.95 -16.92 4.08
N PHE A 493 -33.37 -15.74 3.83
CA PHE A 493 -34.14 -14.58 3.39
C PHE A 493 -34.72 -14.79 1.99
N VAL A 494 -33.96 -15.42 1.09
CA VAL A 494 -34.45 -15.77 -0.25
C VAL A 494 -35.59 -16.79 -0.16
N ALA A 495 -35.47 -17.80 0.71
CA ALA A 495 -36.53 -18.78 0.98
C ALA A 495 -37.84 -18.13 1.46
N GLY A 496 -37.75 -16.98 2.12
CA GLY A 496 -38.91 -16.20 2.60
C GLY A 496 -39.66 -15.41 1.52
N LEU A 497 -39.15 -15.34 0.29
CA LEU A 497 -39.83 -14.60 -0.80
C LEU A 497 -41.12 -15.30 -1.23
N ASP A 498 -42.14 -14.51 -1.59
CA ASP A 498 -43.47 -15.00 -2.00
C ASP A 498 -43.42 -16.02 -3.15
N VAL A 499 -42.40 -15.93 -4.01
CA VAL A 499 -42.20 -16.87 -5.12
C VAL A 499 -41.97 -18.32 -4.66
N PHE A 500 -41.46 -18.54 -3.45
CA PHE A 500 -41.23 -19.86 -2.85
C PHE A 500 -42.30 -20.24 -1.82
N GLN A 501 -43.36 -19.44 -1.71
CA GLN A 501 -44.54 -19.76 -0.93
C GLN A 501 -45.64 -20.27 -1.88
N THR A 502 -46.38 -21.27 -1.43
CA THR A 502 -47.64 -21.65 -2.07
C THR A 502 -48.69 -20.55 -1.87
N PRO A 503 -49.78 -20.52 -2.65
CA PRO A 503 -50.88 -19.56 -2.43
C PRO A 503 -51.49 -19.61 -1.01
N ALA A 504 -51.27 -20.70 -0.27
CA ALA A 504 -51.68 -20.87 1.12
C ALA A 504 -50.63 -20.39 2.15
N GLY A 505 -49.51 -19.80 1.71
CA GLY A 505 -48.43 -19.33 2.56
C GLY A 505 -47.52 -20.43 3.12
N VAL A 506 -47.55 -21.64 2.54
CA VAL A 506 -46.68 -22.77 2.93
C VAL A 506 -45.44 -22.81 2.05
N PHE A 507 -44.27 -23.00 2.65
CA PHE A 507 -42.99 -23.04 1.95
C PHE A 507 -42.86 -24.23 0.99
N ASP A 508 -42.57 -23.94 -0.28
CA ASP A 508 -42.41 -24.91 -1.37
C ASP A 508 -40.94 -25.35 -1.49
N VAL A 509 -40.62 -26.45 -0.80
CA VAL A 509 -39.27 -27.02 -0.74
C VAL A 509 -38.75 -27.46 -2.12
N PRO A 510 -39.47 -28.25 -2.93
CA PRO A 510 -38.98 -28.63 -4.26
C PRO A 510 -38.62 -27.44 -5.15
N LYS A 511 -39.46 -26.41 -5.17
CA LYS A 511 -39.24 -25.22 -6.00
C LYS A 511 -38.02 -24.43 -5.55
N PHE A 512 -37.86 -24.23 -4.24
CA PHE A 512 -36.71 -23.52 -3.67
C PHE A 512 -35.40 -24.28 -3.88
N VAL A 513 -35.39 -25.60 -3.63
CA VAL A 513 -34.19 -26.41 -3.79
C VAL A 513 -33.79 -26.53 -5.27
N PHE A 514 -34.76 -26.56 -6.20
CA PHE A 514 -34.47 -26.48 -7.64
C PHE A 514 -33.81 -25.15 -8.02
N TRP A 515 -34.35 -24.03 -7.52
CA TRP A 515 -33.74 -22.71 -7.70
C TRP A 515 -32.31 -22.67 -7.16
N MET A 516 -32.06 -23.24 -6.00
CA MET A 516 -30.70 -23.37 -5.46
C MET A 516 -29.80 -24.21 -6.37
N GLY A 517 -30.29 -25.32 -6.93
CA GLY A 517 -29.53 -26.14 -7.86
C GLY A 517 -29.06 -25.34 -9.07
N VAL A 518 -29.97 -24.68 -9.77
CA VAL A 518 -29.62 -23.85 -10.93
C VAL A 518 -28.77 -22.65 -10.54
N GLY A 519 -29.16 -21.92 -9.50
CA GLY A 519 -28.49 -20.70 -9.04
C GLY A 519 -27.05 -20.95 -8.59
N CYS A 520 -26.84 -21.96 -7.73
CA CYS A 520 -25.50 -22.35 -7.32
C CYS A 520 -24.68 -22.83 -8.51
N THR A 521 -25.22 -23.64 -9.42
CA THR A 521 -24.48 -24.08 -10.61
C THR A 521 -24.01 -22.91 -11.47
N VAL A 522 -24.88 -21.93 -11.75
CA VAL A 522 -24.52 -20.75 -12.54
C VAL A 522 -23.45 -19.91 -11.84
N ILE A 523 -23.64 -19.61 -10.56
CA ILE A 523 -22.67 -18.82 -9.76
C ILE A 523 -21.29 -19.46 -9.80
N HIS A 524 -21.20 -20.78 -9.60
CA HIS A 524 -19.94 -21.49 -9.55
C HIS A 524 -19.33 -21.73 -10.95
N ALA A 525 -20.16 -21.81 -12.01
CA ALA A 525 -19.65 -21.84 -13.38
C ALA A 525 -19.02 -20.49 -13.77
N ILE A 526 -19.64 -19.38 -13.36
CA ILE A 526 -19.05 -18.04 -13.48
C ILE A 526 -17.77 -17.94 -12.65
N GLY A 527 -17.79 -18.48 -11.42
CA GLY A 527 -16.63 -18.58 -10.55
C GLY A 527 -15.48 -19.35 -11.19
N ALA A 528 -15.74 -20.45 -11.89
CA ALA A 528 -14.72 -21.20 -12.62
C ALA A 528 -14.03 -20.39 -13.72
N ILE A 529 -14.72 -19.41 -14.30
CA ILE A 529 -14.12 -18.51 -15.30
C ILE A 529 -13.38 -17.35 -14.62
N GLY A 530 -13.90 -16.85 -13.50
CA GLY A 530 -13.40 -15.63 -12.85
C GLY A 530 -12.37 -15.82 -11.74
N LEU A 531 -12.24 -17.00 -11.14
CA LEU A 531 -11.33 -17.25 -10.02
C LEU A 531 -9.95 -17.73 -10.49
N LYS A 532 -8.95 -16.85 -10.49
CA LYS A 532 -7.55 -17.22 -10.79
C LYS A 532 -6.71 -17.42 -9.52
N HIS A 533 -5.60 -18.15 -9.64
CA HIS A 533 -4.62 -18.21 -8.56
C HIS A 533 -3.97 -16.82 -8.40
N VAL A 534 -3.68 -16.43 -7.16
CA VAL A 534 -3.13 -15.10 -6.87
C VAL A 534 -1.70 -14.93 -7.42
N ASP A 535 -0.95 -16.03 -7.46
CA ASP A 535 0.38 -16.04 -8.09
C ASP A 535 0.29 -15.94 -9.63
N ASP A 536 -0.76 -16.48 -10.26
CA ASP A 536 -1.00 -16.31 -11.70
C ASP A 536 -1.33 -14.86 -12.05
N LEU A 537 -2.13 -14.18 -11.21
CA LEU A 537 -2.41 -12.75 -11.37
C LEU A 537 -1.15 -11.90 -11.21
N ALA A 538 -0.30 -12.22 -10.24
CA ALA A 538 0.98 -11.55 -10.06
C ALA A 538 1.91 -11.76 -11.26
N ASN A 539 1.95 -12.98 -11.82
CA ASN A 539 2.71 -13.28 -13.02
C ASN A 539 2.14 -12.59 -14.26
N GLU A 540 0.81 -12.53 -14.45
CA GLU A 540 0.16 -11.81 -15.56
C GLU A 540 0.38 -10.29 -15.46
N GLU A 541 0.32 -9.72 -14.25
CA GLU A 541 0.66 -8.31 -14.01
C GLU A 541 2.15 -8.04 -14.20
N GLY A 542 3.02 -8.95 -13.74
CA GLY A 542 4.47 -8.91 -13.95
C GLY A 542 4.83 -9.03 -15.43
N GLU A 543 4.14 -9.89 -16.19
CA GLU A 543 4.30 -10.04 -17.63
C GLU A 543 3.75 -8.83 -18.39
N ARG A 544 2.60 -8.26 -17.97
CA ARG A 544 2.10 -6.98 -18.49
C ARG A 544 3.05 -5.83 -18.18
N ALA A 545 3.65 -5.80 -16.99
CA ALA A 545 4.65 -4.81 -16.60
C ALA A 545 5.92 -4.97 -17.44
N ARG A 546 6.40 -6.21 -17.65
CA ARG A 546 7.52 -6.53 -18.56
C ARG A 546 7.23 -6.10 -20.00
N LEU A 547 6.03 -6.36 -20.51
CA LEU A 547 5.57 -5.93 -21.84
C LEU A 547 5.45 -4.40 -21.95
N MET A 548 5.15 -3.72 -20.84
CA MET A 548 5.15 -2.25 -20.72
C MET A 548 6.55 -1.67 -20.40
N GLY A 549 7.61 -2.48 -20.40
CA GLY A 549 8.99 -2.03 -20.16
C GLY A 549 9.35 -1.76 -18.70
N VAL A 550 8.50 -2.15 -17.75
CA VAL A 550 8.72 -2.05 -16.30
C VAL A 550 9.24 -3.40 -15.79
N SER A 551 10.54 -3.49 -15.55
CA SER A 551 11.22 -4.73 -15.14
C SER A 551 10.96 -5.05 -13.65
N GLU A 552 10.23 -6.14 -13.36
CA GLU A 552 10.13 -6.70 -11.99
C GLU A 552 11.49 -7.11 -11.41
N ASP A 553 12.43 -7.51 -12.27
CA ASP A 553 13.75 -7.97 -11.87
C ASP A 553 14.63 -6.81 -11.37
N GLU A 554 14.39 -5.57 -11.80
CA GLU A 554 15.22 -4.43 -11.43
C GLU A 554 15.07 -4.03 -9.95
N HIS A 555 13.87 -4.18 -9.37
CA HIS A 555 13.65 -3.95 -7.94
C HIS A 555 14.32 -5.02 -7.06
N VAL A 556 14.27 -6.28 -7.45
CA VAL A 556 14.91 -7.38 -6.71
C VAL A 556 16.42 -7.33 -6.88
N ILE A 557 16.91 -7.07 -8.09
CA ILE A 557 18.33 -6.88 -8.40
C ILE A 557 18.88 -5.66 -7.69
N ASN A 558 18.17 -4.53 -7.65
CA ASN A 558 18.62 -3.35 -6.91
C ASN A 558 18.59 -3.58 -5.40
N ALA A 559 17.57 -4.25 -4.85
CA ALA A 559 17.56 -4.63 -3.43
C ALA A 559 18.73 -5.57 -3.09
N GLN A 560 19.05 -6.55 -3.95
CA GLN A 560 20.19 -7.45 -3.80
C GLN A 560 21.53 -6.71 -3.96
N ARG A 561 21.62 -5.75 -4.87
CA ARG A 561 22.82 -4.94 -5.15
C ARG A 561 23.09 -3.95 -4.02
N GLU A 562 22.06 -3.32 -3.46
CA GLU A 562 22.14 -2.47 -2.27
C GLU A 562 22.50 -3.29 -1.02
N ALA A 563 21.95 -4.50 -0.86
CA ALA A 563 22.35 -5.44 0.21
C ALA A 563 23.82 -5.83 0.12
N MET A 564 24.31 -6.16 -1.09
CA MET A 564 25.71 -6.51 -1.33
C MET A 564 26.65 -5.31 -1.12
N LYS A 565 26.27 -4.09 -1.54
CA LYS A 565 27.02 -2.87 -1.27
C LYS A 565 27.13 -2.57 0.23
N ALA A 566 26.12 -2.93 1.01
CA ALA A 566 26.11 -2.82 2.47
C ALA A 566 26.82 -3.99 3.21
N GLY A 567 27.48 -4.90 2.49
CA GLY A 567 28.18 -6.06 3.08
C GLY A 567 27.26 -7.17 3.61
N CYS A 568 26.00 -7.20 3.21
CA CYS A 568 25.00 -8.19 3.65
C CYS A 568 24.95 -9.38 2.69
N THR A 569 24.93 -10.59 3.24
CA THR A 569 24.74 -11.81 2.45
C THR A 569 23.24 -12.01 2.18
N VAL A 570 22.83 -11.98 0.92
CA VAL A 570 21.45 -12.30 0.54
C VAL A 570 21.27 -13.81 0.60
N MET A 571 20.56 -14.30 1.61
CA MET A 571 20.09 -15.69 1.63
C MET A 571 18.63 -15.75 1.18
N GLN A 572 18.41 -16.35 0.01
CA GLN A 572 17.06 -16.74 -0.39
C GLN A 572 16.63 -17.90 0.51
N LYS A 573 15.59 -17.70 1.33
CA LYS A 573 15.03 -18.77 2.15
C LYS A 573 14.39 -19.77 1.19
N VAL A 574 15.06 -20.87 0.93
CA VAL A 574 14.51 -22.00 0.17
C VAL A 574 13.32 -22.50 0.98
N GLU A 575 12.11 -22.41 0.43
CA GLU A 575 10.93 -23.03 1.04
C GLU A 575 11.22 -24.52 1.18
N PRO A 576 11.10 -25.10 2.39
CA PRO A 576 11.36 -26.52 2.57
C PRO A 576 10.43 -27.35 1.67
N ASP A 577 10.98 -28.38 1.02
CA ASP A 577 10.21 -29.27 0.15
C ASP A 577 9.00 -29.83 0.90
N GLY A 578 7.82 -29.37 0.51
CA GLY A 578 6.54 -29.56 1.21
C GLY A 578 5.92 -30.95 1.05
N ALA A 579 6.70 -32.01 1.27
CA ALA A 579 6.17 -33.36 1.33
C ALA A 579 5.17 -33.49 2.49
N VAL A 580 4.02 -34.12 2.26
CA VAL A 580 3.01 -34.41 3.31
C VAL A 580 3.66 -35.08 4.53
N LEU A 581 4.61 -35.96 4.26
CA LEU A 581 5.33 -36.71 5.29
C LEU A 581 6.15 -35.80 6.23
N ALA A 582 6.65 -34.65 5.74
CA ALA A 582 7.36 -33.68 6.58
C ALA A 582 6.38 -32.99 7.55
N LEU A 583 5.19 -32.62 7.08
CA LEU A 583 4.12 -32.05 7.91
C LEU A 583 3.68 -33.05 8.99
N LEU A 584 3.40 -34.30 8.60
CA LEU A 584 2.92 -35.33 9.53
C LEU A 584 3.99 -35.75 10.56
N LYS A 585 5.27 -35.46 10.32
CA LYS A 585 6.36 -35.68 11.28
C LYS A 585 6.49 -34.54 12.29
N ASP A 586 5.88 -33.38 12.05
CA ASP A 586 5.96 -32.25 12.98
C ASP A 586 5.02 -32.45 14.17
N CYS A 587 5.58 -32.60 15.36
CA CYS A 587 4.82 -32.68 16.60
C CYS A 587 3.99 -31.41 16.88
N GLY A 588 4.46 -30.24 16.42
CA GLY A 588 3.72 -28.98 16.56
C GLY A 588 2.39 -28.99 15.79
N PHE A 589 2.39 -29.61 14.61
CA PHE A 589 1.20 -29.78 13.78
C PHE A 589 0.11 -30.59 14.49
N TRP A 590 0.46 -31.75 15.06
CA TRP A 590 -0.49 -32.59 15.80
C TRP A 590 -1.00 -31.92 17.06
N GLY A 591 -0.15 -31.18 17.78
CA GLY A 591 -0.57 -30.39 18.93
C GLY A 591 -1.63 -29.34 18.55
N TYR A 592 -1.45 -28.67 17.41
CA TYR A 592 -2.40 -27.67 16.93
C TYR A 592 -3.68 -28.29 16.38
N LEU A 593 -3.59 -29.44 15.69
CA LEU A 593 -4.77 -30.22 15.28
C LEU A 593 -5.60 -30.66 16.50
N ALA A 594 -4.96 -31.10 17.58
CA ALA A 594 -5.63 -31.47 18.83
C ALA A 594 -6.37 -30.28 19.47
N ILE A 595 -5.77 -29.08 19.47
CA ILE A 595 -6.46 -27.85 19.89
C ILE A 595 -7.68 -27.60 19.01
N GLY A 596 -7.54 -27.74 17.68
CA GLY A 596 -8.63 -27.65 16.73
C GLY A 596 -9.78 -28.60 17.07
N ILE A 597 -9.50 -29.89 17.28
CA ILE A 597 -10.50 -30.93 17.62
C ILE A 597 -11.33 -30.50 18.82
N VAL A 598 -10.70 -29.95 19.86
CA VAL A 598 -11.40 -29.50 21.06
C VAL A 598 -12.22 -28.23 20.80
N ILE A 599 -11.64 -27.19 20.18
CA ILE A 599 -12.33 -25.93 19.91
C ILE A 599 -13.54 -26.17 18.99
N THR A 600 -13.32 -26.77 17.82
CA THR A 600 -14.40 -26.96 16.84
C THR A 600 -15.38 -28.03 17.30
N GLY A 601 -14.92 -29.11 17.92
CA GLY A 601 -15.80 -30.18 18.37
C GLY A 601 -16.78 -29.73 19.45
N THR A 602 -16.31 -29.02 20.47
CA THR A 602 -17.19 -28.47 21.52
C THR A 602 -18.14 -27.40 20.97
N ALA A 603 -17.63 -26.48 20.14
CA ALA A 603 -18.44 -25.43 19.55
C ALA A 603 -19.51 -25.96 18.57
N GLU A 604 -19.15 -26.86 17.66
CA GLU A 604 -20.11 -27.44 16.70
C GLU A 604 -21.15 -28.30 17.39
N THR A 605 -20.81 -28.96 18.51
CA THR A 605 -21.80 -29.69 19.30
C THR A 605 -22.87 -28.73 19.85
N VAL A 606 -22.47 -27.56 20.36
CA VAL A 606 -23.41 -26.52 20.80
C VAL A 606 -24.23 -26.00 19.62
N ILE A 607 -23.61 -25.78 18.45
CA ILE A 607 -24.31 -25.34 17.24
C ILE A 607 -25.36 -26.36 16.79
N ALA A 608 -24.98 -27.64 16.69
CA ALA A 608 -25.83 -28.72 16.22
C ALA A 608 -27.00 -29.02 17.18
N ASN A 609 -26.78 -28.84 18.49
CA ASN A 609 -27.76 -29.18 19.52
C ASN A 609 -28.41 -27.96 20.17
N MET A 610 -28.28 -26.76 19.60
CA MET A 610 -28.83 -25.54 20.20
C MET A 610 -30.34 -25.62 20.42
N GLY A 611 -31.05 -26.27 19.49
CA GLY A 611 -32.48 -26.51 19.61
C GLY A 611 -32.83 -27.36 20.82
N THR A 612 -32.17 -28.50 21.01
CA THR A 612 -32.43 -29.40 22.15
C THR A 612 -31.97 -28.80 23.46
N ILE A 613 -30.82 -28.11 23.49
CA ILE A 613 -30.35 -27.37 24.67
C ILE A 613 -31.36 -26.32 25.13
N ALA A 614 -31.94 -25.56 24.20
CA ALA A 614 -32.95 -24.56 24.53
C ALA A 614 -34.26 -25.19 25.03
N MET A 615 -34.58 -26.41 24.59
CA MET A 615 -35.78 -27.15 25.00
C MET A 615 -35.72 -27.71 26.43
N GLU A 616 -34.53 -27.80 27.04
CA GLU A 616 -34.34 -28.21 28.44
C GLU A 616 -34.86 -27.18 29.46
N PHE A 617 -35.10 -25.93 29.04
CA PHE A 617 -35.50 -24.85 29.94
C PHE A 617 -37.02 -24.60 29.97
N PRO A 618 -37.59 -24.18 31.12
CA PRO A 618 -38.98 -23.75 31.21
C PRO A 618 -39.21 -22.45 30.41
N GLY A 619 -40.35 -22.30 29.73
CA GLY A 619 -40.65 -21.13 28.88
C GLY A 619 -40.48 -21.36 27.36
N ARG A 620 -40.78 -22.57 26.91
CA ARG A 620 -40.62 -23.06 25.53
C ARG A 620 -41.29 -22.14 24.52
N SER A 621 -40.48 -21.52 23.65
CA SER A 621 -40.97 -20.84 22.46
C SER A 621 -40.02 -21.12 21.30
N GLU A 622 -40.58 -21.43 20.13
CA GLU A 622 -39.81 -21.52 18.88
C GLU A 622 -39.03 -20.21 18.61
N SER A 623 -39.54 -19.08 19.11
CA SER A 623 -38.86 -17.79 19.03
C SER A 623 -37.53 -17.75 19.79
N LEU A 624 -37.40 -18.48 20.91
CA LEU A 624 -36.17 -18.53 21.69
C LEU A 624 -35.08 -19.26 20.90
N VAL A 625 -35.40 -20.44 20.35
CA VAL A 625 -34.46 -21.24 19.54
C VAL A 625 -33.96 -20.43 18.34
N ALA A 626 -34.88 -19.81 17.60
CA ALA A 626 -34.54 -18.96 16.46
C ALA A 626 -33.63 -17.78 16.85
N THR A 627 -33.88 -17.17 18.01
CA THR A 627 -33.04 -16.08 18.54
C THR A 627 -31.62 -16.55 18.84
N GLN A 628 -31.47 -17.71 19.48
CA GLN A 628 -30.14 -18.26 19.81
C GLN A 628 -29.32 -18.59 18.56
N VAL A 629 -29.92 -19.22 17.56
CA VAL A 629 -29.25 -19.54 16.28
C VAL A 629 -28.81 -18.27 15.55
N ARG A 630 -29.64 -17.21 15.57
CA ARG A 630 -29.29 -15.90 14.99
C ARG A 630 -28.11 -15.26 15.71
N LEU A 631 -28.15 -15.21 17.05
CA LEU A 631 -27.08 -14.63 17.86
C LEU A 631 -25.74 -15.33 17.62
N LEU A 632 -25.74 -16.66 17.58
CA LEU A 632 -24.55 -17.45 17.30
C LEU A 632 -23.97 -17.13 15.91
N SER A 633 -24.83 -17.04 14.89
CA SER A 633 -24.43 -16.75 13.51
C SER A 633 -23.85 -15.34 13.37
N ILE A 634 -24.47 -14.34 14.00
CA ILE A 634 -24.00 -12.95 14.02
C ILE A 634 -22.64 -12.87 14.74
N ALA A 635 -22.54 -13.45 15.94
CA ALA A 635 -21.31 -13.46 16.73
C ALA A 635 -20.16 -14.12 15.97
N SER A 636 -20.40 -15.27 15.32
CA SER A 636 -19.40 -15.96 14.51
C SER A 636 -18.95 -15.12 13.31
N THR A 637 -19.88 -14.45 12.64
CA THR A 637 -19.58 -13.59 11.49
C THR A 637 -18.74 -12.38 11.90
N LEU A 638 -19.10 -11.71 12.99
CA LEU A 638 -18.34 -10.58 13.53
C LEU A 638 -16.93 -11.00 13.96
N ALA A 639 -16.79 -12.13 14.65
CA ALA A 639 -15.48 -12.65 15.00
C ALA A 639 -14.62 -12.94 13.77
N LYS A 640 -15.19 -13.53 12.71
CA LYS A 640 -14.46 -13.76 11.46
C LYS A 640 -13.93 -12.45 10.86
N LEU A 641 -14.78 -11.43 10.75
CA LEU A 641 -14.43 -10.12 10.18
C LEU A 641 -13.41 -9.34 11.01
N CYS A 642 -13.44 -9.47 12.33
CA CYS A 642 -12.54 -8.72 13.23
C CYS A 642 -11.20 -9.43 13.44
N THR A 643 -11.20 -10.74 13.61
CA THR A 643 -10.00 -11.50 14.00
C THR A 643 -8.92 -11.49 12.92
N GLY A 644 -9.28 -11.58 11.64
CA GLY A 644 -8.31 -11.53 10.54
C GLY A 644 -7.48 -10.25 10.50
N PRO A 645 -8.09 -9.06 10.35
CA PRO A 645 -7.37 -7.79 10.40
C PRO A 645 -6.67 -7.53 11.74
N LEU A 646 -7.26 -7.94 12.87
CA LEU A 646 -6.60 -7.81 14.17
C LEU A 646 -5.33 -8.69 14.25
N ALA A 647 -5.35 -9.90 13.70
CA ALA A 647 -4.19 -10.77 13.62
C ALA A 647 -3.08 -10.18 12.75
N ASP A 648 -3.44 -9.57 11.61
CA ASP A 648 -2.48 -8.89 10.75
C ASP A 648 -1.91 -7.61 11.38
N TRP A 649 -2.70 -6.92 12.21
CA TRP A 649 -2.23 -5.73 12.93
C TRP A 649 -1.31 -6.06 14.11
N ILE A 650 -1.64 -7.11 14.89
CA ILE A 650 -0.84 -7.54 16.05
C ILE A 650 0.43 -8.27 15.60
N CYS A 651 0.32 -9.13 14.58
CA CYS A 651 1.40 -9.99 14.07
C CYS A 651 1.46 -9.91 12.53
N PRO A 652 2.00 -8.81 11.96
CA PRO A 652 2.05 -8.65 10.51
C PRO A 652 2.76 -9.84 9.83
N PRO A 653 2.22 -10.39 8.73
CA PRO A 653 2.83 -11.51 8.04
C PRO A 653 4.23 -11.13 7.54
N ALA A 654 5.18 -12.05 7.60
CA ALA A 654 6.52 -11.84 7.08
C ALA A 654 6.45 -11.65 5.56
N ASP A 655 6.89 -10.50 5.03
CA ASP A 655 7.01 -10.28 3.60
C ASP A 655 7.92 -11.36 2.98
N GLU A 656 7.43 -12.09 1.96
CA GLU A 656 8.19 -13.07 1.15
C GLU A 656 9.28 -12.41 0.28
N GLY A 657 9.70 -11.19 0.61
CA GLY A 657 10.88 -10.58 0.01
C GLY A 657 12.17 -11.30 0.45
N PRO A 658 13.27 -11.17 -0.31
CA PRO A 658 14.57 -11.68 0.13
C PRO A 658 14.86 -11.15 1.54
N THR A 659 15.04 -12.06 2.49
CA THR A 659 15.38 -11.65 3.86
C THR A 659 16.81 -11.11 3.82
N MET A 660 16.95 -9.79 3.80
CA MET A 660 18.26 -9.15 3.93
C MET A 660 18.72 -9.31 5.38
N VAL A 661 19.70 -10.18 5.60
CA VAL A 661 20.34 -10.34 6.91
C VAL A 661 21.57 -9.42 6.92
N CYS A 662 21.48 -8.33 7.68
CA CYS A 662 22.61 -7.45 7.95
C CYS A 662 23.31 -7.88 9.25
N TRP A 663 24.62 -7.66 9.34
CA TRP A 663 25.43 -7.91 10.55
C TRP A 663 24.92 -7.12 11.78
N CYS A 664 24.07 -6.11 11.57
CA CYS A 664 23.43 -5.28 12.60
C CYS A 664 22.11 -5.85 13.15
N GLY A 665 21.69 -7.06 12.74
CA GLY A 665 20.41 -7.65 13.09
C GLY A 665 19.37 -7.56 11.97
N PRO A 666 18.24 -8.30 12.07
CA PRO A 666 17.23 -8.34 11.03
C PRO A 666 16.56 -6.97 10.86
N VAL A 667 16.51 -6.46 9.63
CA VAL A 667 15.68 -5.31 9.24
C VAL A 667 14.21 -5.78 9.18
N ARG A 668 13.60 -5.98 10.35
CA ARG A 668 12.18 -6.30 10.49
C ARG A 668 11.58 -5.39 11.55
N PRO A 669 10.29 -5.01 11.45
CA PRO A 669 9.59 -4.57 12.65
C PRO A 669 9.69 -5.72 13.65
N GLU A 670 10.42 -5.54 14.76
CA GLU A 670 10.36 -6.50 15.84
C GLU A 670 8.88 -6.62 16.26
N PRO A 671 8.31 -7.84 16.34
CA PRO A 671 7.01 -8.00 16.96
C PRO A 671 7.09 -7.36 18.35
N LYS A 672 6.06 -6.58 18.73
CA LYS A 672 5.98 -6.00 20.08
C LYS A 672 6.27 -7.10 21.09
N LYS A 673 7.36 -6.96 21.85
CA LYS A 673 7.97 -8.02 22.67
C LYS A 673 6.92 -8.95 23.30
N GLY A 674 6.82 -10.18 22.79
CA GLY A 674 6.13 -11.30 23.42
C GLY A 674 4.77 -11.74 22.85
N LEU A 675 4.15 -11.03 21.89
CA LEU A 675 2.85 -11.42 21.31
C LEU A 675 3.01 -12.13 19.96
N ASN A 676 2.33 -13.28 19.77
CA ASN A 676 2.31 -14.05 18.52
C ASN A 676 0.88 -14.51 18.16
N ARG A 677 0.67 -15.04 16.95
CA ARG A 677 -0.66 -15.47 16.47
C ARG A 677 -1.33 -16.59 17.29
N MET A 678 -0.61 -17.28 18.20
CA MET A 678 -1.23 -18.20 19.16
C MET A 678 -2.10 -17.50 20.22
N LEU A 679 -2.09 -16.16 20.27
CA LEU A 679 -3.02 -15.35 21.06
C LEU A 679 -4.47 -15.64 20.73
N PHE A 680 -4.81 -15.79 19.46
CA PHE A 680 -6.20 -15.98 19.06
C PHE A 680 -6.74 -17.35 19.48
N PRO A 681 -6.05 -18.49 19.23
CA PRO A 681 -6.46 -19.79 19.80
C PRO A 681 -6.52 -19.78 21.33
N ALA A 682 -5.57 -19.15 22.02
CA ALA A 682 -5.59 -19.05 23.48
C ALA A 682 -6.82 -18.28 23.99
N MET A 683 -7.14 -17.14 23.36
CA MET A 683 -8.35 -16.37 23.68
C MET A 683 -9.63 -17.16 23.41
N CYS A 684 -9.68 -17.93 22.32
CA CYS A 684 -10.83 -18.80 22.02
C CYS A 684 -11.03 -19.86 23.11
N LEU A 685 -9.95 -20.53 23.53
CA LEU A 685 -9.99 -21.54 24.59
C LEU A 685 -10.41 -20.93 25.93
N VAL A 686 -9.86 -19.78 26.31
CA VAL A 686 -10.27 -19.08 27.54
C VAL A 686 -11.77 -18.72 27.48
N ALA A 687 -12.22 -18.13 26.37
CA ALA A 687 -13.63 -17.78 26.19
C ALA A 687 -14.55 -19.00 26.29
N LEU A 688 -14.24 -20.10 25.60
CA LEU A 688 -15.02 -21.33 25.66
C LEU A 688 -15.03 -21.94 27.07
N ALA A 689 -13.88 -22.01 27.75
CA ALA A 689 -13.81 -22.54 29.11
C ALA A 689 -14.68 -21.72 30.08
N SER A 690 -14.63 -20.39 29.99
CA SER A 690 -15.46 -19.50 30.81
C SER A 690 -16.95 -19.67 30.50
N VAL A 691 -17.33 -19.71 29.22
CA VAL A 691 -18.72 -19.84 28.78
C VAL A 691 -19.31 -21.20 29.18
N TYR A 692 -18.56 -22.29 29.02
CA TYR A 692 -19.02 -23.63 29.39
C TYR A 692 -19.09 -23.81 30.91
N ALA A 693 -18.12 -23.28 31.67
CA ALA A 693 -18.16 -23.28 33.13
C ALA A 693 -19.38 -22.51 33.65
N TYR A 694 -19.65 -21.34 33.07
CA TYR A 694 -20.82 -20.51 33.39
C TYR A 694 -22.13 -21.21 33.02
N THR A 695 -22.19 -21.86 31.85
CA THR A 695 -23.37 -22.63 31.42
C THR A 695 -23.64 -23.80 32.36
N ALA A 696 -22.59 -24.51 32.78
CA ALA A 696 -22.70 -25.65 33.68
C ALA A 696 -23.18 -25.25 35.08
N THR A 697 -22.85 -24.05 35.58
CA THR A 697 -23.07 -23.68 36.98
C THR A 697 -24.12 -22.58 37.21
N CYS A 698 -24.23 -21.59 36.31
CA CYS A 698 -24.98 -20.37 36.56
C CYS A 698 -26.27 -20.21 35.73
N ILE A 699 -26.34 -20.79 34.52
CA ILE A 699 -27.53 -20.64 33.66
C ILE A 699 -28.70 -21.41 34.25
N THR A 700 -29.80 -20.73 34.59
CA THR A 700 -31.01 -21.32 35.17
C THR A 700 -32.28 -21.05 34.35
N SER A 701 -32.26 -20.07 33.45
CA SER A 701 -33.37 -19.76 32.54
C SER A 701 -32.93 -19.69 31.07
N GLY A 702 -33.88 -19.93 30.16
CA GLY A 702 -33.65 -19.85 28.71
C GLY A 702 -33.20 -18.46 28.25
N ASP A 703 -33.60 -17.40 28.94
CA ASP A 703 -33.20 -16.02 28.63
C ASP A 703 -31.71 -15.76 28.82
N GLN A 704 -31.00 -16.59 29.58
CA GLN A 704 -29.55 -16.46 29.80
C GLN A 704 -28.72 -17.20 28.73
N LEU A 705 -29.36 -17.99 27.86
CA LEU A 705 -28.67 -18.79 26.83
C LEU A 705 -27.91 -17.95 25.80
N TRP A 706 -28.20 -16.65 25.69
CA TRP A 706 -27.45 -15.77 24.78
C TRP A 706 -25.95 -15.76 25.07
N VAL A 707 -25.53 -15.97 26.34
CA VAL A 707 -24.11 -16.03 26.73
C VAL A 707 -23.43 -17.23 26.06
N LEU A 708 -24.10 -18.38 26.06
CA LEU A 708 -23.62 -19.60 25.40
C LEU A 708 -23.51 -19.39 23.88
N SER A 709 -24.55 -18.83 23.27
CA SER A 709 -24.62 -18.57 21.83
C SER A 709 -23.57 -17.57 21.35
N ILE A 710 -23.48 -16.40 22.00
CA ILE A 710 -22.52 -15.36 21.62
C ILE A 710 -21.08 -15.83 21.90
N GLY A 711 -20.82 -16.38 23.09
CA GLY A 711 -19.48 -16.83 23.48
C GLY A 711 -18.94 -17.93 22.57
N THR A 712 -19.78 -18.93 22.26
CA THR A 712 -19.42 -20.01 21.34
C THR A 712 -19.26 -19.50 19.91
N GLY A 713 -20.18 -18.63 19.45
CA GLY A 713 -20.10 -18.00 18.14
C GLY A 713 -18.80 -17.23 17.94
N LEU A 714 -18.41 -16.39 18.90
CA LEU A 714 -17.17 -15.59 18.86
C LEU A 714 -15.93 -16.49 18.78
N ALA A 715 -15.81 -17.48 19.66
CA ALA A 715 -14.65 -18.37 19.69
C ALA A 715 -14.55 -19.23 18.41
N TYR A 716 -15.67 -19.79 17.94
CA TYR A 716 -15.71 -20.56 16.70
C TYR A 716 -15.37 -19.71 15.47
N GLY A 717 -15.89 -18.48 15.39
CA GLY A 717 -15.58 -17.56 14.30
C GLY A 717 -14.11 -17.18 14.26
N ALA A 718 -13.55 -16.79 15.41
CA ALA A 718 -12.16 -16.38 15.54
C ALA A 718 -11.18 -17.52 15.23
N SER A 719 -11.47 -18.76 15.67
CA SER A 719 -10.61 -19.91 15.42
C SER A 719 -10.45 -20.21 13.93
N TRP A 720 -11.56 -20.16 13.17
CA TRP A 720 -11.51 -20.38 11.72
C TRP A 720 -10.83 -19.23 10.97
N ALA A 721 -10.94 -17.99 11.46
CA ALA A 721 -10.34 -16.82 10.80
C ALA A 721 -8.82 -16.79 10.89
N VAL A 722 -8.25 -17.24 12.00
CA VAL A 722 -6.78 -17.25 12.20
C VAL A 722 -6.11 -18.50 11.60
N LEU A 723 -6.87 -19.59 11.41
CA LEU A 723 -6.37 -20.90 11.03
C LEU A 723 -5.56 -20.92 9.70
N PRO A 724 -6.07 -20.39 8.56
CA PRO A 724 -5.32 -20.36 7.30
C PRO A 724 -4.01 -19.57 7.45
N SER A 725 -4.04 -18.51 8.24
CA SER A 725 -2.88 -17.63 8.41
C SER A 725 -1.78 -18.25 9.28
N ILE A 726 -2.14 -18.92 10.39
CA ILE A 726 -1.18 -19.71 11.18
C ILE A 726 -0.58 -20.81 10.30
N ALA A 727 -1.42 -21.49 9.50
CA ALA A 727 -0.96 -22.55 8.63
C ALA A 727 0.05 -22.06 7.58
N SER A 728 -0.16 -20.87 7.00
CA SER A 728 0.77 -20.29 6.02
C SER A 728 2.08 -19.85 6.65
N VAL A 729 2.06 -19.32 7.87
CA VAL A 729 3.27 -18.79 8.52
C VAL A 729 4.17 -19.92 9.02
N ILE A 730 3.60 -20.98 9.61
CA ILE A 730 4.39 -22.09 10.15
C ILE A 730 4.83 -23.07 9.05
N TRP A 731 3.92 -23.48 8.17
CA TRP A 731 4.14 -24.57 7.21
C TRP A 731 4.23 -24.13 5.74
N GLY A 732 4.31 -22.81 5.49
CA GLY A 732 4.54 -22.23 4.18
C GLY A 732 3.27 -22.07 3.33
N ALA A 733 3.36 -21.23 2.28
CA ALA A 733 2.23 -20.89 1.42
C ALA A 733 2.04 -21.87 0.24
N ARG A 734 3.08 -22.60 -0.15
CA ARG A 734 3.10 -23.46 -1.35
C ARG A 734 2.14 -24.65 -1.33
N ASN A 735 1.89 -25.24 -0.16
CA ASN A 735 0.95 -26.36 0.02
C ASN A 735 -0.14 -26.02 1.05
N LEU A 736 -0.52 -24.75 1.08
CA LEU A 736 -1.43 -24.23 2.10
C LEU A 736 -2.81 -24.88 2.01
N GLY A 737 -3.34 -25.09 0.81
CA GLY A 737 -4.64 -25.70 0.58
C GLY A 737 -4.72 -27.08 1.22
N ARG A 738 -3.76 -27.95 0.90
CA ARG A 738 -3.66 -29.30 1.46
C ARG A 738 -3.47 -29.27 2.97
N ASN A 739 -2.54 -28.45 3.48
CA ASN A 739 -2.24 -28.39 4.91
C ASN A 739 -3.47 -27.89 5.72
N PHE A 740 -4.15 -26.86 5.21
CA PHE A 740 -5.42 -26.37 5.77
C PHE A 740 -6.53 -27.42 5.69
N GLY A 741 -6.58 -28.19 4.60
CA GLY A 741 -7.47 -29.33 4.45
C GLY A 741 -7.27 -30.38 5.54
N ILE A 742 -6.02 -30.70 5.91
CA ILE A 742 -5.74 -31.68 6.98
C ILE A 742 -6.17 -31.10 8.34
N LEU A 743 -5.92 -29.82 8.60
CA LEU A 743 -6.39 -29.15 9.81
C LEU A 743 -7.92 -29.11 9.91
N SER A 744 -8.61 -29.04 8.76
CA SER A 744 -10.07 -29.09 8.67
C SER A 744 -10.66 -30.47 8.99
N TYR A 745 -9.85 -31.51 9.22
CA TYR A 745 -10.33 -32.77 9.81
C TYR A 745 -10.55 -32.69 11.32
N ALA A 746 -10.12 -31.62 11.99
CA ALA A 746 -10.43 -31.38 13.39
C ALA A 746 -11.94 -31.51 13.72
N PRO A 747 -12.86 -30.81 13.04
CA PRO A 747 -14.30 -30.97 13.26
C PRO A 747 -14.82 -32.36 12.85
N LEU A 748 -14.25 -33.00 11.82
CA LEU A 748 -14.63 -34.36 11.41
C LEU A 748 -14.45 -35.38 12.57
N ILE A 749 -13.46 -35.16 13.43
CA ILE A 749 -13.18 -36.02 14.59
C ILE A 749 -13.89 -35.48 15.84
N GLY A 750 -13.75 -34.19 16.11
CA GLY A 750 -14.23 -33.56 17.34
C GLY A 750 -15.75 -33.52 17.45
N THR A 751 -16.44 -33.15 16.37
CA THR A 751 -17.89 -32.95 16.40
C THR A 751 -18.65 -34.24 16.76
N PRO A 752 -18.36 -35.41 16.15
CA PRO A 752 -18.97 -36.66 16.58
C PRO A 752 -18.67 -37.02 18.04
N ILE A 753 -17.42 -36.91 18.49
CA ILE A 753 -17.02 -37.25 19.87
C ILE A 753 -17.87 -36.46 20.88
N PHE A 754 -17.88 -35.14 20.75
CA PHE A 754 -18.58 -34.26 21.68
C PHE A 754 -20.11 -34.36 21.52
N THR A 755 -20.62 -34.59 20.32
CA THR A 755 -22.06 -34.81 20.10
C THR A 755 -22.54 -36.10 20.74
N TYR A 756 -21.78 -37.20 20.67
CA TYR A 756 -22.13 -38.43 21.38
C TYR A 756 -22.04 -38.29 22.90
N ILE A 757 -21.07 -37.53 23.41
CA ILE A 757 -21.01 -37.18 24.84
C ILE A 757 -22.25 -36.39 25.25
N TYR A 758 -22.70 -35.42 24.44
CA TYR A 758 -23.92 -34.66 24.70
C TYR A 758 -25.16 -35.57 24.68
N ALA A 759 -25.29 -36.44 23.67
CA ALA A 759 -26.40 -37.38 23.57
C ALA A 759 -26.46 -38.29 24.82
N TRP A 760 -25.33 -38.86 25.21
CA TRP A 760 -25.20 -39.67 26.43
C TRP A 760 -25.52 -38.86 27.70
N ALA A 761 -25.12 -37.60 27.78
CA ALA A 761 -25.39 -36.74 28.94
C ALA A 761 -26.85 -36.27 29.03
N SER A 762 -27.58 -36.29 27.91
CA SER A 762 -28.97 -35.84 27.78
C SER A 762 -29.99 -36.98 27.80
N GLU A 763 -29.54 -38.23 28.02
CA GLU A 763 -30.43 -39.36 28.27
C GLU A 763 -31.26 -39.15 29.56
N GLU A 764 -32.51 -39.64 29.55
CA GLU A 764 -33.42 -39.53 30.70
C GLU A 764 -32.77 -40.00 32.00
N GLY A 765 -32.82 -39.16 33.03
CA GLY A 765 -32.23 -39.42 34.35
C GLY A 765 -30.78 -38.95 34.53
N ARG A 766 -30.13 -38.40 33.49
CA ARG A 766 -28.81 -37.76 33.59
C ARG A 766 -28.91 -36.23 33.52
N ASN A 767 -27.83 -35.57 33.95
CA ASN A 767 -27.76 -34.12 33.98
C ASN A 767 -27.04 -33.61 32.73
N TRP A 768 -27.76 -32.93 31.84
CA TRP A 768 -27.21 -32.35 30.60
C TRP A 768 -26.02 -31.41 30.85
N ARG A 769 -25.90 -30.82 32.05
CA ARG A 769 -24.75 -29.98 32.45
C ARG A 769 -23.41 -30.72 32.47
N ILE A 770 -23.43 -32.06 32.57
CA ILE A 770 -22.22 -32.90 32.53
C ILE A 770 -21.44 -32.67 31.23
N MET A 771 -22.12 -32.47 30.11
CA MET A 771 -21.49 -32.16 28.83
C MET A 771 -20.63 -30.89 28.91
N PHE A 772 -21.16 -29.84 29.54
CA PHE A 772 -20.45 -28.56 29.69
C PHE A 772 -19.30 -28.64 30.69
N MET A 773 -19.41 -29.48 31.73
CA MET A 773 -18.29 -29.78 32.63
C MET A 773 -17.15 -30.51 31.89
N ILE A 774 -17.47 -31.55 31.12
CA ILE A 774 -16.49 -32.28 30.30
C ILE A 774 -15.84 -31.34 29.30
N SER A 775 -16.64 -30.53 28.59
CA SER A 775 -16.15 -29.56 27.61
C SER A 775 -15.22 -28.52 28.25
N THR A 776 -15.57 -28.01 29.44
CA THR A 776 -14.71 -27.08 30.20
C THR A 776 -13.35 -27.72 30.51
N ALA A 777 -13.34 -28.97 31.00
CA ALA A 777 -12.11 -29.69 31.32
C ALA A 777 -11.26 -29.95 30.07
N SER A 778 -11.87 -30.36 28.95
CA SER A 778 -11.17 -30.57 27.67
C SER A 778 -10.56 -29.28 27.13
N VAL A 779 -11.28 -28.16 27.20
CA VAL A 779 -10.81 -26.85 26.74
C VAL A 779 -9.66 -26.35 27.64
N ALA A 780 -9.74 -26.54 28.95
CA ALA A 780 -8.66 -26.20 29.88
C ALA A 780 -7.38 -27.03 29.62
N ALA A 781 -7.52 -28.32 29.31
CA ALA A 781 -6.39 -29.17 28.90
C ALA A 781 -5.76 -28.67 27.59
N ALA A 782 -6.58 -28.30 26.60
CA ALA A 782 -6.10 -27.75 25.34
C ALA A 782 -5.36 -26.40 25.51
N LEU A 783 -5.71 -25.60 26.52
CA LEU A 783 -5.00 -24.36 26.84
C LEU A 783 -3.56 -24.60 27.27
N VAL A 784 -3.28 -25.71 27.95
CA VAL A 784 -1.91 -26.13 28.32
C VAL A 784 -1.09 -26.45 27.07
N TRP A 785 -1.65 -27.20 26.11
CA TRP A 785 -0.99 -27.45 24.83
C TRP A 785 -0.76 -26.17 24.03
N CYS A 786 -1.72 -25.25 24.05
CA CYS A 786 -1.60 -23.94 23.41
C CYS A 786 -0.42 -23.14 23.98
N GLY A 787 -0.21 -23.16 25.30
CA GLY A 787 0.95 -22.54 25.95
C GLY A 787 2.29 -23.17 25.57
N GLY A 788 2.32 -24.50 25.37
CA GLY A 788 3.49 -25.21 24.85
C GLY A 788 3.85 -24.79 23.42
N LEU A 789 2.86 -24.71 22.54
CA LEU A 789 3.04 -24.25 21.15
C LEU A 789 3.40 -22.77 21.06
N TRP A 790 2.83 -21.93 21.93
CA TRP A 790 3.20 -20.51 22.03
C TRP A 790 4.71 -20.34 22.24
N ARG A 791 5.28 -21.11 23.17
CA ARG A 791 6.72 -21.07 23.45
C ARG A 791 7.54 -21.63 22.28
N ARG A 792 7.09 -22.74 21.69
CA ARG A 792 7.76 -23.40 20.56
C ARG A 792 7.85 -22.50 19.32
N TRP A 793 6.81 -21.72 19.05
CA TRP A 793 6.71 -20.87 17.86
C TRP A 793 7.01 -19.39 18.14
N SER A 794 7.47 -19.05 19.35
CA SER A 794 7.92 -17.71 19.71
C SER A 794 9.10 -17.29 18.83
N GLY A 795 8.90 -16.29 17.96
CA GLY A 795 9.89 -15.81 16.98
C GLY A 795 9.65 -16.27 15.53
N GLN A 796 8.68 -17.17 15.30
CA GLN A 796 8.23 -17.58 13.96
C GLN A 796 6.88 -16.95 13.55
N LEU A 797 6.04 -16.57 14.52
CA LEU A 797 4.65 -16.12 14.37
C LEU A 797 4.41 -14.65 14.72
#